data_AF-A0AAE1RVU7-F1
#
_entry.id   AF-A0AAE1RVU7-F1
#
_cell.length_a   1.000
_cell.length_b   1.000
_cell.length_c   1.000
_cell.angle_alpha   90.00
_cell.angle_beta   90.00
_cell.angle_gamma   90.00
#
_symmetry.space_group_name_H-M   'P 1'
#
loop_
_entity.id
_entity.type
_entity.pdbx_description
1 polymer ?
#
loop_
_entity_poly.entity_id
_entity_poly.type
_entity_poly.pdbx_seq_one_letter_code
_entity_poly.pdbx_strand_id
1 'polypeptide(L)'
;MMMGKMLFLVYLNFLGIFMASTMAEDKLMSPSKLRMFVDKLPDMPRIKGYDVINGIHVPKSFKIGMYHKKWKFHRDLPATEVFAYGTSWHTATVPGPTIEALHSVDSYIKWKNYLPSKHILPWDPTLPTATPSSKKGIPTVVHLHGGIDKPQSDGHSEAWFTRGFKDHGPKWTNRKYHYHNLQHPGTMWYHDHAMGLTRVNILAGLMGAYVIQQPSVEEPLGLLYGEEYDRPLVVFDRGFRSDGSIYMNSTGNNPSIHPQWQPEYFGDAIIVNGKAWPYMKVKRRKYRFRIINASNARFFKFFFTNNMTFIHVASDSAYHERPVELHDLLLAPSEIADVIVNFSKSKSNSAILANDAAYPYPSGDPVNDANGKVMKFVIDPHHEVYTGHIPHKLMMYPSPDVSKSSNTRYIAFYEYTNGEEPTHLYINGKSFEASVTETPRVGTSEIWNIINLTEDNHPMHIHLGLFVVLEQRELVNLEEFKKCMTKLNDAIKCKINKYSHGKRTNVPLHEKGWKNVFKMMPGHVTKILVKFSFIHSNESYPFDATAEPGYVYHCHFRREYTSVMIVPTGVGAAIGGYAGDALPVARALSSVVECLISHPNVLNAAMLYWPMPNSLYVEGYALDRFAEGLWALQPVHQNRVGLVFDAGIEEELLIRHLQVVDATRASLGLPIVGYTVTDTPLLVEKWVDPTSGQSTGRIQRPDSLLRAVENLKNGSKVNAVAVVARFPDDDTEDLDDYRQGKGIDLLAGVEAVISHLVVRNFQIPCAHAPAVLPPQLDISLCPRSAAEEIGYTFLPCVLAGLSTAPQYLVKGNNFSEDCILAGDVDSVIVPINACGGDGVLAFANRQINKPLIIAVEENQTVLNDTPDSLGIEAVKVSNYWEAIGVIAAHKAGVDPNSLRRNRIKNIAPISFVPSNGYAISNAKSFV
;
A
#
# COMPACT_ATOMS: atom_id res chain seq x y z
N MET A 1 -17.82 55.08 35.49
CA MET A 1 -18.33 54.24 34.38
C MET A 1 -17.43 54.40 33.14
N MET A 2 -16.20 53.84 33.15
CA MET A 2 -15.27 54.03 32.00
C MET A 2 -14.27 52.90 31.72
N MET A 3 -14.02 51.96 32.65
CA MET A 3 -13.08 50.84 32.43
C MET A 3 -13.68 49.64 31.65
N GLY A 4 -15.01 49.46 31.67
CA GLY A 4 -15.67 48.30 31.04
C GLY A 4 -15.63 48.26 29.51
N LYS A 5 -15.44 49.41 28.82
CA LYS A 5 -15.38 49.45 27.35
C LYS A 5 -14.01 49.14 26.75
N MET A 6 -12.93 49.17 27.55
CA MET A 6 -11.57 49.01 27.03
C MET A 6 -11.17 47.53 26.87
N LEU A 7 -11.61 46.63 27.76
CA LEU A 7 -11.36 45.19 27.60
C LEU A 7 -12.06 44.58 26.37
N PHE A 8 -13.25 45.07 26.02
CA PHE A 8 -14.07 44.48 24.96
C PHE A 8 -13.45 44.65 23.55
N LEU A 9 -12.77 45.77 23.28
CA LEU A 9 -12.04 45.96 22.00
C LEU A 9 -10.77 45.11 21.89
N VAL A 10 -10.10 44.78 23.00
CA VAL A 10 -8.88 43.95 22.96
C VAL A 10 -9.24 42.50 22.64
N TYR A 11 -10.33 41.98 23.21
CA TYR A 11 -10.78 40.60 22.96
C TYR A 11 -11.22 40.37 21.51
N LEU A 12 -11.93 41.32 20.90
CA LEU A 12 -12.36 41.26 19.50
C LEU A 12 -11.19 41.25 18.51
N ASN A 13 -10.09 41.96 18.80
CA ASN A 13 -8.89 41.93 17.96
C ASN A 13 -8.12 40.60 18.10
N PHE A 14 -8.14 39.95 19.26
CA PHE A 14 -7.52 38.63 19.43
C PHE A 14 -8.30 37.51 18.72
N LEU A 15 -9.64 37.53 18.75
CA LEU A 15 -10.45 36.59 17.95
C LEU A 15 -10.23 36.80 16.44
N GLY A 16 -10.16 38.06 15.98
CA GLY A 16 -9.92 38.39 14.58
C GLY A 16 -8.56 37.92 14.03
N ILE A 17 -7.56 37.72 14.90
CA ILE A 17 -6.24 37.22 14.52
C ILE A 17 -6.15 35.69 14.59
N PHE A 18 -6.87 35.04 15.52
CA PHE A 18 -6.88 33.57 15.64
C PHE A 18 -7.80 32.85 14.63
N MET A 19 -8.72 33.55 13.97
CA MET A 19 -9.48 33.00 12.84
C MET A 19 -8.81 33.19 11.47
N ALA A 20 -7.62 33.82 11.41
CA ALA A 20 -6.95 34.17 10.14
C ALA A 20 -5.97 33.09 9.61
N SER A 21 -5.85 31.93 10.27
CA SER A 21 -4.79 30.93 9.96
C SER A 21 -5.27 29.48 9.78
N THR A 22 -6.58 29.21 9.78
CA THR A 22 -7.14 27.84 9.75
C THR A 22 -8.21 27.58 8.69
N MET A 23 -8.45 28.52 7.76
CA MET A 23 -9.26 28.27 6.55
C MET A 23 -8.63 28.90 5.30
N ALA A 24 -7.47 28.39 4.88
CA ALA A 24 -7.08 28.50 3.49
C ALA A 24 -7.84 27.42 2.70
N GLU A 25 -8.81 27.82 1.88
CA GLU A 25 -9.46 26.89 0.94
C GLU A 25 -8.40 26.31 0.01
N ASP A 26 -8.31 24.99 -0.04
CA ASP A 26 -7.18 24.29 -0.67
C ASP A 26 -7.34 24.19 -2.20
N LYS A 27 -7.37 25.37 -2.85
CA LYS A 27 -7.75 25.56 -4.25
C LYS A 27 -6.68 25.02 -5.20
N LEU A 28 -6.90 23.79 -5.66
CA LEU A 28 -6.14 23.14 -6.73
C LEU A 28 -6.11 24.00 -8.01
N MET A 29 -4.96 24.02 -8.66
CA MET A 29 -4.70 24.85 -9.83
C MET A 29 -5.11 24.12 -11.11
N SER A 30 -6.40 24.19 -11.47
CA SER A 30 -6.97 23.53 -12.65
C SER A 30 -6.14 23.79 -13.94
N PRO A 31 -5.55 22.75 -14.56
CA PRO A 31 -4.68 22.87 -15.74
C PRO A 31 -5.22 23.74 -16.87
N SER A 32 -6.53 23.72 -17.06
CA SER A 32 -7.27 24.50 -18.08
C SER A 32 -6.95 26.00 -18.11
N LYS A 33 -6.54 26.60 -16.98
CA LYS A 33 -6.19 28.03 -16.89
C LYS A 33 -4.75 28.34 -17.31
N LEU A 34 -3.88 27.32 -17.43
CA LEU A 34 -2.49 27.47 -17.86
C LEU A 34 -2.39 27.24 -19.37
N ARG A 35 -2.13 28.29 -20.14
CA ARG A 35 -2.04 28.21 -21.59
C ARG A 35 -0.81 27.42 -22.02
N MET A 36 -1.00 26.19 -22.51
CA MET A 36 0.07 25.33 -23.03
C MET A 36 0.94 25.99 -24.10
N PHE A 37 2.19 25.50 -24.22
CA PHE A 37 3.14 25.83 -25.28
C PHE A 37 3.56 27.31 -25.33
N VAL A 38 3.58 28.00 -24.17
CA VAL A 38 4.01 29.41 -24.04
C VAL A 38 5.42 29.60 -23.47
N ASP A 39 5.94 28.61 -22.74
CA ASP A 39 7.32 28.61 -22.23
C ASP A 39 8.26 27.86 -23.19
N LYS A 40 9.45 28.43 -23.47
CA LYS A 40 10.50 27.71 -24.23
C LYS A 40 11.02 26.55 -23.37
N LEU A 41 11.21 25.38 -23.97
CA LEU A 41 11.95 24.26 -23.39
C LEU A 41 13.33 24.74 -22.89
N PRO A 42 13.65 24.55 -21.60
CA PRO A 42 14.96 24.90 -21.06
C PRO A 42 16.08 23.98 -21.56
N ASP A 43 17.22 24.60 -21.85
CA ASP A 43 18.50 23.92 -22.05
C ASP A 43 19.13 23.72 -20.66
N MET A 44 19.35 22.46 -20.25
CA MET A 44 19.92 22.16 -18.92
C MET A 44 21.43 22.35 -18.90
N PRO A 45 22.03 22.91 -17.82
CA PRO A 45 23.46 23.14 -17.75
C PRO A 45 24.24 21.81 -17.86
N ARG A 46 25.29 21.77 -18.70
CA ARG A 46 26.16 20.60 -18.83
C ARG A 46 27.38 20.71 -17.92
N ILE A 47 27.79 19.58 -17.35
CA ILE A 47 28.98 19.47 -16.51
C ILE A 47 29.80 18.29 -17.02
N LYS A 48 31.01 18.55 -17.52
CA LYS A 48 31.94 17.46 -17.83
C LYS A 48 32.39 16.77 -16.55
N GLY A 49 32.26 15.45 -16.48
CA GLY A 49 32.72 14.58 -15.39
C GLY A 49 34.23 14.37 -15.36
N TYR A 50 34.95 14.97 -16.32
CA TYR A 50 36.40 14.92 -16.53
C TYR A 50 36.97 16.34 -16.70
N ASP A 51 38.29 16.47 -16.63
CA ASP A 51 39.04 17.66 -17.04
C ASP A 51 39.88 17.36 -18.29
N VAL A 52 40.39 18.40 -18.96
CA VAL A 52 41.31 18.28 -20.11
C VAL A 52 42.61 18.99 -19.75
N ILE A 53 43.72 18.24 -19.71
CA ILE A 53 45.06 18.77 -19.45
C ILE A 53 45.95 18.36 -20.62
N ASN A 54 46.54 19.33 -21.32
CA ASN A 54 47.39 19.11 -22.51
C ASN A 54 46.73 18.22 -23.59
N GLY A 55 45.41 18.32 -23.75
CA GLY A 55 44.61 17.50 -24.68
C GLY A 55 44.23 16.11 -24.15
N ILE A 56 44.73 15.70 -22.99
CA ILE A 56 44.43 14.41 -22.35
C ILE A 56 43.22 14.57 -21.43
N HIS A 57 42.25 13.66 -21.55
CA HIS A 57 41.13 13.54 -20.62
C HIS A 57 41.60 12.94 -19.29
N VAL A 58 41.36 13.64 -18.18
CA VAL A 58 41.81 13.22 -16.84
C VAL A 58 40.65 13.21 -15.82
N PRO A 59 40.74 12.39 -14.76
CA PRO A 59 39.73 12.34 -13.70
C PRO A 59 39.47 13.69 -13.03
N LYS A 60 38.19 14.00 -12.79
CA LYS A 60 37.75 15.26 -12.14
C LYS A 60 37.10 14.95 -10.80
N SER A 61 37.40 15.78 -9.78
CA SER A 61 36.63 15.77 -8.53
C SER A 61 35.90 17.08 -8.30
N PHE A 62 34.58 17.01 -8.27
CA PHE A 62 33.69 18.17 -8.18
C PHE A 62 32.59 17.99 -7.13
N LYS A 63 31.72 18.99 -6.98
CA LYS A 63 30.68 19.04 -5.94
C LYS A 63 29.35 19.37 -6.60
N ILE A 64 28.31 18.60 -6.27
CA ILE A 64 26.92 18.93 -6.61
C ILE A 64 26.15 19.01 -5.29
N GLY A 65 25.43 20.10 -5.09
CA GLY A 65 24.60 20.34 -3.90
C GLY A 65 23.12 20.17 -4.19
N MET A 66 22.36 19.69 -3.20
CA MET A 66 20.90 19.78 -3.13
C MET A 66 20.53 21.10 -2.45
N TYR A 67 19.78 21.96 -3.14
CA TYR A 67 19.43 23.31 -2.66
C TYR A 67 17.91 23.52 -2.68
N HIS A 68 17.37 24.12 -1.61
CA HIS A 68 16.03 24.68 -1.64
C HIS A 68 16.04 26.04 -2.36
N LYS A 69 15.17 26.21 -3.36
CA LYS A 69 14.95 27.47 -4.08
C LYS A 69 13.53 27.54 -4.64
N LYS A 70 13.13 28.70 -5.17
CA LYS A 70 11.92 28.81 -5.99
C LYS A 70 12.25 28.59 -7.47
N TRP A 71 11.33 27.94 -8.18
CA TRP A 71 11.39 27.63 -9.61
C TRP A 71 10.03 27.91 -10.27
N LYS A 72 10.02 28.27 -11.56
CA LYS A 72 8.80 28.73 -12.25
C LYS A 72 8.42 27.79 -13.39
N PHE A 73 7.66 26.75 -13.09
CA PHE A 73 7.26 25.71 -14.05
C PHE A 73 6.42 26.23 -15.23
N HIS A 74 5.65 27.31 -15.05
CA HIS A 74 4.87 27.93 -16.13
C HIS A 74 4.89 29.45 -15.97
N ARG A 75 4.89 30.22 -17.07
CA ARG A 75 4.91 31.70 -17.05
C ARG A 75 3.76 32.29 -16.23
N ASP A 76 2.59 31.66 -16.29
CA ASP A 76 1.35 32.16 -15.69
C ASP A 76 1.01 31.48 -14.35
N LEU A 77 1.87 30.56 -13.86
CA LEU A 77 1.83 30.01 -12.51
C LEU A 77 2.76 30.83 -11.59
N PRO A 78 2.51 30.96 -10.27
CA PRO A 78 3.49 31.51 -9.34
C PRO A 78 4.78 30.66 -9.24
N ALA A 79 5.78 31.15 -8.49
CA ALA A 79 7.08 30.47 -8.36
C ALA A 79 7.06 29.43 -7.21
N THR A 80 6.98 28.16 -7.59
CA THR A 80 6.96 26.94 -6.77
C THR A 80 8.23 26.76 -5.93
N GLU A 81 8.10 26.26 -4.70
CA GLU A 81 9.24 25.81 -3.89
C GLU A 81 9.71 24.42 -4.34
N VAL A 82 11.03 24.25 -4.53
CA VAL A 82 11.64 23.02 -5.06
C VAL A 82 12.99 22.70 -4.43
N PHE A 83 13.37 21.43 -4.47
CA PHE A 83 14.74 20.98 -4.24
C PHE A 83 15.44 20.74 -5.57
N ALA A 84 16.59 21.38 -5.75
CA ALA A 84 17.30 21.47 -7.03
C ALA A 84 18.77 21.04 -6.88
N TYR A 85 19.27 20.24 -7.82
CA TYR A 85 20.70 19.90 -7.91
C TYR A 85 21.47 21.00 -8.66
N GLY A 86 22.70 21.31 -8.22
CA GLY A 86 23.60 22.19 -8.96
C GLY A 86 25.00 22.33 -8.34
N THR A 87 25.91 23.01 -9.03
CA THR A 87 27.24 23.34 -8.46
C THR A 87 27.17 24.41 -7.36
N SER A 88 26.18 25.29 -7.43
CA SER A 88 25.87 26.35 -6.47
C SER A 88 24.35 26.56 -6.36
N TRP A 89 23.88 27.30 -5.37
CA TRP A 89 22.46 27.66 -5.25
C TRP A 89 21.93 28.42 -6.48
N HIS A 90 22.76 29.31 -7.06
CA HIS A 90 22.40 30.07 -8.26
C HIS A 90 22.25 29.15 -9.48
N THR A 91 23.23 28.26 -9.70
CA THR A 91 23.28 27.33 -10.84
C THR A 91 22.41 26.07 -10.68
N ALA A 92 21.73 25.89 -9.55
CA ALA A 92 20.85 24.75 -9.33
C ALA A 92 19.56 24.84 -10.16
N THR A 93 19.15 23.73 -10.76
CA THR A 93 18.00 23.62 -11.67
C THR A 93 17.12 22.42 -11.31
N VAL A 94 15.89 22.40 -11.84
CA VAL A 94 15.01 21.22 -11.83
C VAL A 94 14.60 20.93 -13.28
N PRO A 95 15.00 19.79 -13.88
CA PRO A 95 15.94 18.80 -13.35
C PRO A 95 17.35 19.41 -13.16
N GLY A 96 18.21 18.69 -12.46
CA GLY A 96 19.61 19.06 -12.24
C GLY A 96 20.44 19.14 -13.53
N PRO A 97 21.68 19.66 -13.43
CA PRO A 97 22.59 19.72 -14.57
C PRO A 97 22.85 18.34 -15.17
N THR A 98 22.96 18.28 -16.49
CA THR A 98 23.37 17.06 -17.20
C THR A 98 24.85 16.82 -16.96
N ILE A 99 25.21 15.65 -16.44
CA ILE A 99 26.61 15.25 -16.24
C ILE A 99 27.06 14.44 -17.45
N GLU A 100 28.14 14.86 -18.10
CA GLU A 100 28.70 14.20 -19.27
C GLU A 100 30.07 13.61 -18.91
N ALA A 101 30.14 12.30 -18.74
CA ALA A 101 31.36 11.55 -18.48
C ALA A 101 31.92 10.93 -19.76
N LEU A 102 33.18 10.50 -19.70
CA LEU A 102 33.81 9.69 -20.75
C LEU A 102 34.06 8.29 -20.22
N HIS A 103 33.87 7.29 -21.09
CA HIS A 103 34.20 5.91 -20.77
C HIS A 103 35.67 5.80 -20.31
N SER A 104 35.91 5.01 -19.25
CA SER A 104 37.20 4.83 -18.57
C SER A 104 37.83 6.05 -17.90
N VAL A 105 37.12 7.19 -17.81
CA VAL A 105 37.61 8.39 -17.10
C VAL A 105 36.82 8.59 -15.80
N ASP A 106 37.48 8.33 -14.66
CA ASP A 106 36.90 8.44 -13.32
C ASP A 106 36.21 9.81 -13.04
N SER A 107 35.00 9.77 -12.52
CA SER A 107 34.22 10.92 -12.05
C SER A 107 34.01 10.87 -10.53
N TYR A 108 34.58 11.84 -9.82
CA TYR A 108 34.63 11.84 -8.34
C TYR A 108 33.70 12.89 -7.72
N ILE A 109 32.41 12.58 -7.58
CA ILE A 109 31.37 13.55 -7.20
C ILE A 109 31.16 13.60 -5.69
N LYS A 110 31.33 14.78 -5.10
CA LYS A 110 30.90 15.08 -3.72
C LYS A 110 29.50 15.67 -3.70
N TRP A 111 28.50 14.79 -3.64
CA TRP A 111 27.11 15.14 -3.32
C TRP A 111 27.04 15.86 -1.97
N LYS A 112 26.24 16.92 -1.86
CA LYS A 112 26.12 17.74 -0.64
C LYS A 112 24.69 18.18 -0.36
N ASN A 113 24.17 17.81 0.80
CA ASN A 113 22.89 18.32 1.27
C ASN A 113 23.06 19.74 1.86
N TYR A 114 22.34 20.72 1.30
CA TYR A 114 22.20 22.09 1.82
C TYR A 114 20.73 22.43 2.16
N LEU A 115 19.86 21.42 2.25
CA LEU A 115 18.41 21.55 2.40
C LEU A 115 17.98 22.12 3.77
N PRO A 116 16.72 22.59 3.92
CA PRO A 116 16.15 22.99 5.21
C PRO A 116 16.04 21.84 6.23
N SER A 117 15.59 22.16 7.44
CA SER A 117 15.38 21.21 8.54
C SER A 117 14.06 20.43 8.47
N LYS A 118 13.10 20.90 7.67
CA LYS A 118 11.80 20.28 7.39
C LYS A 118 11.61 20.12 5.88
N HIS A 119 10.90 19.06 5.47
CA HIS A 119 10.52 18.80 4.08
C HIS A 119 9.49 19.84 3.57
N ILE A 120 9.42 20.08 2.25
CA ILE A 120 8.48 21.02 1.62
C ILE A 120 7.16 20.36 1.15
N LEU A 121 7.06 19.05 1.28
CA LEU A 121 5.88 18.21 1.00
C LEU A 121 5.55 17.36 2.23
N PRO A 122 4.29 16.93 2.42
CA PRO A 122 3.93 15.87 3.36
C PRO A 122 4.75 14.61 3.09
N TRP A 123 4.97 13.81 4.13
CA TRP A 123 5.60 12.50 4.04
C TRP A 123 5.16 11.65 5.24
N ASP A 124 4.95 10.36 4.99
CA ASP A 124 4.36 9.48 5.98
C ASP A 124 5.40 8.94 6.99
N PRO A 125 5.22 9.17 8.31
CA PRO A 125 6.15 8.70 9.34
C PRO A 125 5.92 7.25 9.79
N THR A 126 4.84 6.58 9.35
CA THR A 126 4.55 5.17 9.68
C THR A 126 5.32 4.19 8.79
N LEU A 127 5.68 4.61 7.58
CA LEU A 127 6.58 3.86 6.70
C LEU A 127 7.99 3.86 7.28
N PRO A 128 8.74 2.74 7.21
CA PRO A 128 10.17 2.74 7.48
C PRO A 128 10.91 3.74 6.60
N THR A 129 11.41 4.79 7.26
CA THR A 129 11.85 6.02 6.63
C THR A 129 13.14 6.51 7.29
N ALA A 130 14.06 7.01 6.47
CA ALA A 130 15.28 7.67 6.88
C ALA A 130 14.95 8.77 7.91
N THR A 131 15.31 8.52 9.16
CA THR A 131 15.01 9.41 10.28
C THR A 131 16.33 9.80 10.96
N PRO A 132 16.73 11.10 10.93
CA PRO A 132 17.93 11.55 11.63
C PRO A 132 17.84 11.28 13.13
N SER A 133 18.94 10.84 13.75
CA SER A 133 19.02 10.70 15.22
C SER A 133 18.68 12.00 15.95
N SER A 134 19.06 13.13 15.35
CA SER A 134 18.77 14.49 15.81
C SER A 134 17.35 15.00 15.51
N LYS A 135 16.52 14.22 14.80
CA LYS A 135 15.22 14.58 14.20
C LYS A 135 15.23 15.91 13.42
N LYS A 136 16.37 16.29 12.83
CA LYS A 136 16.58 17.59 12.16
C LYS A 136 17.37 17.44 10.86
N GLY A 137 16.85 18.06 9.79
CA GLY A 137 17.43 17.96 8.46
C GLY A 137 16.77 16.84 7.66
N ILE A 138 16.66 17.04 6.35
CA ILE A 138 16.10 16.05 5.42
C ILE A 138 17.22 15.08 5.05
N PRO A 139 17.07 13.76 5.22
CA PRO A 139 17.96 12.76 4.65
C PRO A 139 17.91 12.71 3.12
N THR A 140 19.07 12.51 2.52
CA THR A 140 19.26 12.38 1.07
C THR A 140 20.37 11.37 0.77
N VAL A 141 20.23 10.60 -0.30
CA VAL A 141 21.31 9.78 -0.92
C VAL A 141 21.10 9.81 -2.42
N VAL A 142 22.17 9.91 -3.21
CA VAL A 142 22.05 10.02 -4.66
C VAL A 142 22.39 8.69 -5.31
N HIS A 143 21.41 8.10 -5.99
CA HIS A 143 21.63 6.96 -6.86
C HIS A 143 22.00 7.39 -8.28
N LEU A 144 22.86 6.64 -8.96
CA LEU A 144 23.11 6.76 -10.40
C LEU A 144 22.43 5.58 -11.12
N HIS A 145 21.20 5.83 -11.57
CA HIS A 145 20.34 4.84 -12.19
C HIS A 145 20.91 4.35 -13.52
N GLY A 146 21.17 3.04 -13.59
CA GLY A 146 21.87 2.39 -14.70
C GLY A 146 23.39 2.49 -14.65
N GLY A 147 23.98 2.96 -13.55
CA GLY A 147 25.41 2.92 -13.27
C GLY A 147 25.91 1.51 -12.90
N ILE A 148 27.17 1.21 -13.23
CA ILE A 148 27.89 -0.01 -12.83
C ILE A 148 29.09 0.40 -11.98
N ASP A 149 28.81 0.75 -10.73
CA ASP A 149 29.75 1.35 -9.79
C ASP A 149 29.68 0.69 -8.41
N LYS A 150 30.67 0.98 -7.55
CA LYS A 150 30.86 0.36 -6.23
C LYS A 150 29.61 0.46 -5.33
N PRO A 151 29.36 -0.50 -4.41
CA PRO A 151 28.22 -0.46 -3.49
C PRO A 151 28.14 0.85 -2.68
N GLN A 152 29.31 1.37 -2.29
CA GLN A 152 29.45 2.61 -1.51
C GLN A 152 29.36 3.90 -2.36
N SER A 153 29.02 3.78 -3.64
CA SER A 153 28.78 4.87 -4.60
C SER A 153 27.55 4.63 -5.50
N ASP A 154 26.91 3.47 -5.38
CA ASP A 154 25.63 3.13 -6.00
C ASP A 154 24.49 4.02 -5.48
N GLY A 155 24.45 4.28 -4.17
CA GLY A 155 23.42 5.12 -3.53
C GLY A 155 22.33 4.35 -2.77
N HIS A 156 22.67 3.18 -2.21
CA HIS A 156 21.81 2.36 -1.33
C HIS A 156 20.96 3.21 -0.35
N SER A 157 19.67 2.87 -0.20
CA SER A 157 18.66 3.73 0.44
C SER A 157 18.93 4.06 1.92
N GLU A 158 19.57 3.15 2.64
CA GLU A 158 20.06 3.35 4.02
C GLU A 158 21.38 4.13 4.12
N ALA A 159 22.04 4.46 3.01
CA ALA A 159 23.28 5.25 2.96
C ALA A 159 22.99 6.77 2.87
N TRP A 160 21.89 7.22 3.47
CA TRP A 160 21.47 8.61 3.51
C TRP A 160 22.35 9.48 4.41
N PHE A 161 22.38 10.78 4.11
CA PHE A 161 23.04 11.80 4.93
C PHE A 161 22.21 13.09 4.94
N THR A 162 22.29 13.83 6.05
CA THR A 162 21.60 15.12 6.23
C THR A 162 22.50 16.31 5.86
N ARG A 163 21.93 17.52 5.98
CA ARG A 163 22.59 18.81 5.72
C ARG A 163 24.01 18.88 6.30
N GLY A 164 25.00 18.96 5.42
CA GLY A 164 26.41 19.07 5.79
C GLY A 164 27.05 17.79 6.37
N PHE A 165 26.44 16.61 6.21
CA PHE A 165 26.89 15.33 6.77
C PHE A 165 26.90 15.32 8.32
N LYS A 166 25.91 15.94 8.95
CA LYS A 166 25.77 16.00 10.43
C LYS A 166 25.20 14.72 11.06
N ASP A 167 24.41 13.97 10.29
CA ASP A 167 23.64 12.79 10.68
C ASP A 167 23.57 11.92 9.42
N HIS A 168 23.66 10.59 9.55
CA HIS A 168 23.67 9.67 8.42
C HIS A 168 23.11 8.28 8.79
N GLY A 169 22.68 7.53 7.78
CA GLY A 169 22.15 6.18 7.96
C GLY A 169 23.23 5.13 8.21
N PRO A 170 22.83 3.91 8.60
CA PRO A 170 23.74 2.86 9.08
C PRO A 170 24.67 2.32 7.98
N LYS A 171 24.24 2.40 6.71
CA LYS A 171 25.01 1.94 5.55
C LYS A 171 25.92 3.01 4.93
N TRP A 172 25.94 4.24 5.47
CA TRP A 172 26.69 5.33 4.86
C TRP A 172 28.18 5.30 5.20
N THR A 173 29.00 5.13 4.17
CA THR A 173 30.47 5.02 4.29
C THR A 173 31.24 6.15 3.59
N ASN A 174 30.70 6.74 2.52
CA ASN A 174 31.45 7.63 1.63
C ASN A 174 30.89 9.06 1.48
N ARG A 175 31.76 10.05 1.74
CA ARG A 175 31.53 11.50 1.58
C ARG A 175 31.75 12.02 0.14
N LYS A 176 32.14 11.15 -0.79
CA LYS A 176 32.48 11.44 -2.18
C LYS A 176 32.32 10.12 -2.94
N TYR A 177 31.47 10.11 -3.95
CA TYR A 177 31.20 8.93 -4.76
C TYR A 177 32.24 8.82 -5.88
N HIS A 178 32.60 7.59 -6.23
CA HIS A 178 33.56 7.26 -7.29
C HIS A 178 32.80 6.50 -8.37
N TYR A 179 32.49 7.20 -9.46
CA TYR A 179 31.96 6.60 -10.68
C TYR A 179 33.14 6.29 -11.62
N HIS A 180 33.32 5.03 -11.97
CA HIS A 180 34.41 4.55 -12.81
C HIS A 180 34.17 4.79 -14.31
N ASN A 181 32.90 4.89 -14.72
CA ASN A 181 32.50 5.02 -16.12
C ASN A 181 33.04 3.91 -17.04
N LEU A 182 33.27 2.70 -16.51
CA LEU A 182 33.82 1.57 -17.28
C LEU A 182 32.76 0.74 -18.02
N GLN A 183 31.47 1.06 -17.86
CA GLN A 183 30.39 0.49 -18.67
C GLN A 183 30.39 1.04 -20.12
N HIS A 184 29.54 0.48 -20.96
CA HIS A 184 29.28 0.95 -22.33
C HIS A 184 28.71 2.39 -22.32
N PRO A 185 28.90 3.18 -23.40
CA PRO A 185 28.30 4.51 -23.51
C PRO A 185 26.77 4.40 -23.58
N GLY A 186 26.10 5.38 -23.01
CA GLY A 186 24.69 5.25 -22.64
C GLY A 186 24.11 6.46 -21.93
N THR A 187 22.78 6.45 -21.79
CA THR A 187 22.05 7.42 -20.98
C THR A 187 21.73 6.82 -19.62
N MET A 188 21.99 7.58 -18.56
CA MET A 188 21.63 7.28 -17.19
C MET A 188 20.94 8.51 -16.59
N TRP A 189 20.42 8.38 -15.37
CA TRP A 189 19.94 9.54 -14.61
C TRP A 189 20.32 9.39 -13.14
N TYR A 190 20.46 10.51 -12.44
CA TYR A 190 20.74 10.52 -11.01
C TYR A 190 19.58 11.15 -10.25
N HIS A 191 19.20 10.55 -9.13
CA HIS A 191 18.05 10.97 -8.34
C HIS A 191 18.28 10.66 -6.86
N ASP A 192 17.44 11.21 -5.99
CA ASP A 192 17.45 10.83 -4.58
C ASP A 192 16.83 9.44 -4.37
N HIS A 193 17.38 8.64 -3.45
CA HIS A 193 16.94 7.27 -3.13
C HIS A 193 16.81 7.03 -1.61
N ALA A 194 16.64 8.10 -0.80
CA ALA A 194 16.66 7.95 0.66
C ALA A 194 15.45 7.15 1.17
N MET A 195 15.72 6.16 2.03
CA MET A 195 14.71 5.26 2.62
C MET A 195 13.43 6.00 3.02
N GLY A 196 12.27 5.54 2.54
CA GLY A 196 10.95 6.14 2.76
C GLY A 196 10.72 7.55 2.16
N LEU A 197 11.77 8.28 1.77
CA LEU A 197 11.70 9.65 1.25
C LEU A 197 11.87 9.76 -0.28
N THR A 198 12.37 8.73 -0.98
CA THR A 198 12.56 8.69 -2.44
C THR A 198 11.41 9.37 -3.20
N ARG A 199 10.16 8.96 -2.93
CA ARG A 199 8.96 9.51 -3.60
C ARG A 199 8.82 11.02 -3.43
N VAL A 200 9.09 11.57 -2.24
CA VAL A 200 8.89 12.99 -1.93
C VAL A 200 10.11 13.86 -2.29
N ASN A 201 11.33 13.31 -2.19
CA ASN A 201 12.56 13.98 -2.62
C ASN A 201 12.62 14.11 -4.15
N ILE A 202 12.20 13.08 -4.91
CA ILE A 202 12.01 13.16 -6.36
C ILE A 202 10.86 14.12 -6.70
N LEU A 203 9.73 14.04 -6.00
CA LEU A 203 8.59 14.94 -6.24
C LEU A 203 8.99 16.42 -6.08
N ALA A 204 9.78 16.73 -5.04
CA ALA A 204 10.36 18.04 -4.78
C ALA A 204 11.36 18.53 -5.85
N GLY A 205 11.95 17.63 -6.67
CA GLY A 205 12.78 17.99 -7.83
C GLY A 205 14.18 17.35 -7.88
N LEU A 206 14.56 16.46 -6.95
CA LEU A 206 15.89 15.84 -6.93
C LEU A 206 16.03 14.71 -7.97
N MET A 207 16.22 15.12 -9.23
CA MET A 207 16.51 14.30 -10.40
C MET A 207 17.48 15.04 -11.35
N GLY A 208 18.20 14.35 -12.23
CA GLY A 208 19.06 14.94 -13.27
C GLY A 208 19.63 13.89 -14.24
N ALA A 209 20.07 14.30 -15.43
CA ALA A 209 20.57 13.37 -16.46
C ALA A 209 22.09 13.10 -16.32
N TYR A 210 22.54 11.90 -16.67
CA TYR A 210 23.95 11.50 -16.75
C TYR A 210 24.19 10.80 -18.09
N VAL A 211 25.31 11.05 -18.77
CA VAL A 211 25.64 10.39 -20.05
C VAL A 211 27.10 9.97 -20.01
N ILE A 212 27.37 8.69 -20.27
CA ILE A 212 28.73 8.21 -20.58
C ILE A 212 28.88 8.24 -22.10
N GLN A 213 29.89 8.97 -22.56
CA GLN A 213 30.28 9.09 -23.97
C GLN A 213 31.52 8.23 -24.23
N GLN A 214 31.59 7.55 -25.36
CA GLN A 214 32.77 6.80 -25.81
C GLN A 214 32.99 7.06 -27.31
N PRO A 215 33.67 8.17 -27.67
CA PRO A 215 33.82 8.59 -29.07
C PRO A 215 34.37 7.49 -29.98
N SER A 216 35.31 6.66 -29.51
CA SER A 216 35.91 5.56 -30.27
C SER A 216 34.92 4.47 -30.74
N VAL A 217 33.73 4.37 -30.15
CA VAL A 217 32.66 3.46 -30.61
C VAL A 217 31.39 4.20 -31.06
N GLU A 218 31.18 5.45 -30.63
CA GLU A 218 30.01 6.26 -31.02
C GLU A 218 30.22 7.07 -32.31
N GLU A 219 31.43 7.60 -32.57
CA GLU A 219 31.73 8.34 -33.81
C GLU A 219 31.53 7.48 -35.08
N PRO A 220 31.94 6.19 -35.13
CA PRO A 220 31.66 5.31 -36.28
C PRO A 220 30.17 5.07 -36.55
N LEU A 221 29.29 5.31 -35.56
CA LEU A 221 27.85 5.21 -35.75
C LEU A 221 27.26 6.44 -36.46
N GLY A 222 28.01 7.54 -36.60
CA GLY A 222 27.56 8.77 -37.26
C GLY A 222 26.32 9.41 -36.65
N LEU A 223 25.97 9.03 -35.41
CA LEU A 223 24.79 9.54 -34.71
C LEU A 223 24.97 10.99 -34.31
N LEU A 224 23.84 11.65 -34.04
CA LEU A 224 23.82 13.03 -33.59
C LEU A 224 24.43 13.15 -32.19
N TYR A 225 25.27 14.18 -32.02
CA TYR A 225 25.92 14.54 -30.76
C TYR A 225 26.02 16.07 -30.62
N GLY A 226 26.37 16.55 -29.43
CA GLY A 226 26.55 17.97 -29.13
C GLY A 226 25.24 18.76 -28.89
N GLU A 227 25.36 19.93 -28.28
CA GLU A 227 24.24 20.69 -27.68
C GLU A 227 23.16 21.15 -28.67
N GLU A 228 23.54 21.27 -29.95
CA GLU A 228 22.65 21.65 -31.04
C GLU A 228 21.68 20.51 -31.44
N TYR A 229 22.06 19.24 -31.24
CA TYR A 229 21.35 18.07 -31.78
C TYR A 229 20.92 17.04 -30.72
N ASP A 230 21.76 16.77 -29.72
CA ASP A 230 21.56 15.73 -28.69
C ASP A 230 21.12 16.34 -27.37
N ARG A 231 19.90 16.01 -26.91
CA ARG A 231 19.19 16.70 -25.84
C ARG A 231 18.46 15.74 -24.89
N PRO A 232 18.80 15.70 -23.59
CA PRO A 232 17.96 15.10 -22.58
C PRO A 232 16.59 15.78 -22.52
N LEU A 233 15.53 14.98 -22.48
CA LEU A 233 14.16 15.37 -22.18
C LEU A 233 13.75 14.61 -20.91
N VAL A 234 13.97 15.21 -19.75
CA VAL A 234 13.49 14.64 -18.48
C VAL A 234 12.02 15.01 -18.34
N VAL A 235 11.14 14.01 -18.44
CA VAL A 235 9.69 14.15 -18.41
C VAL A 235 9.16 13.67 -17.06
N PHE A 236 8.32 14.47 -16.42
CA PHE A 236 7.67 14.14 -15.15
C PHE A 236 6.37 14.94 -15.00
N ASP A 237 5.43 14.47 -14.18
CA ASP A 237 4.13 15.10 -13.98
C ASP A 237 4.00 15.76 -12.59
N ARG A 238 3.28 16.88 -12.48
CA ARG A 238 3.03 17.56 -11.19
C ARG A 238 1.60 18.11 -11.11
N GLY A 239 1.01 18.01 -9.92
CA GLY A 239 -0.11 18.84 -9.49
C GLY A 239 0.38 20.11 -8.82
N PHE A 240 -0.41 21.19 -8.86
CA PHE A 240 -0.10 22.46 -8.20
C PHE A 240 -1.32 23.00 -7.44
N ARG A 241 -1.07 23.73 -6.34
CA ARG A 241 -2.08 24.58 -5.68
C ARG A 241 -2.07 25.97 -6.33
N SER A 242 -3.11 26.78 -6.12
CA SER A 242 -3.26 28.09 -6.77
C SER A 242 -2.20 29.12 -6.37
N ASP A 243 -1.50 28.92 -5.25
CA ASP A 243 -0.33 29.71 -4.84
C ASP A 243 0.98 29.32 -5.57
N GLY A 244 0.91 28.31 -6.44
CA GLY A 244 2.03 27.74 -7.18
C GLY A 244 2.85 26.68 -6.44
N SER A 245 2.53 26.32 -5.20
CA SER A 245 3.15 25.19 -4.49
C SER A 245 2.80 23.85 -5.15
N ILE A 246 3.64 22.82 -4.97
CA ILE A 246 3.35 21.46 -5.47
C ILE A 246 2.18 20.89 -4.67
N TYR A 247 1.17 20.37 -5.38
CA TYR A 247 0.15 19.55 -4.76
C TYR A 247 0.62 18.10 -4.62
N MET A 248 0.44 17.57 -3.41
CA MET A 248 0.43 16.17 -3.05
C MET A 248 -0.67 16.03 -1.98
N ASN A 249 -1.45 14.96 -2.03
CA ASN A 249 -2.44 14.72 -0.99
C ASN A 249 -1.74 14.55 0.36
N SER A 250 -2.29 15.17 1.41
CA SER A 250 -1.81 15.05 2.78
C SER A 250 -2.51 13.94 3.57
N THR A 251 -3.50 13.28 2.95
CA THR A 251 -4.23 12.13 3.47
C THR A 251 -3.94 10.92 2.59
N GLY A 252 -3.53 9.81 3.20
CA GLY A 252 -3.32 8.55 2.47
C GLY A 252 -4.62 7.87 2.06
N ASN A 253 -4.54 6.88 1.18
CA ASN A 253 -5.72 6.08 0.77
C ASN A 253 -6.28 5.28 1.95
N ASN A 254 -5.39 4.72 2.77
CA ASN A 254 -5.71 4.13 4.06
C ASN A 254 -5.11 4.95 5.22
N PRO A 255 -5.77 6.03 5.67
CA PRO A 255 -5.18 6.98 6.62
C PRO A 255 -5.09 6.46 8.07
N SER A 256 -5.71 5.33 8.40
CA SER A 256 -5.53 4.58 9.67
C SER A 256 -4.25 3.73 9.69
N ILE A 257 -3.58 3.58 8.56
CA ILE A 257 -2.41 2.71 8.38
C ILE A 257 -1.21 3.56 8.00
N HIS A 258 -1.36 4.31 6.92
CA HIS A 258 -0.41 5.29 6.43
C HIS A 258 -1.14 6.63 6.23
N PRO A 259 -1.15 7.50 7.27
CA PRO A 259 -1.87 8.77 7.28
C PRO A 259 -1.66 9.70 6.08
N GLN A 260 -0.55 9.58 5.34
CA GLN A 260 -0.13 10.47 4.24
C GLN A 260 0.45 9.72 3.02
N TRP A 261 0.42 8.39 2.98
CA TRP A 261 0.87 7.62 1.81
C TRP A 261 -0.31 7.33 0.88
N GLN A 262 -0.12 7.69 -0.37
CA GLN A 262 -0.97 7.27 -1.47
C GLN A 262 -0.20 6.27 -2.33
N PRO A 263 -0.92 5.39 -3.05
CA PRO A 263 -0.32 4.34 -3.84
C PRO A 263 0.57 4.96 -4.94
N GLU A 264 -0.05 5.54 -5.95
CA GLU A 264 0.64 6.28 -7.00
C GLU A 264 0.68 7.78 -6.68
N TYR A 265 1.41 8.51 -7.52
CA TYR A 265 1.22 9.94 -7.66
C TYR A 265 1.01 10.28 -9.13
N PHE A 266 -0.10 10.97 -9.40
CA PHE A 266 -0.44 11.47 -10.73
C PHE A 266 -0.67 12.98 -10.68
N GLY A 267 0.13 13.72 -11.44
CA GLY A 267 -0.08 15.12 -11.74
C GLY A 267 -0.72 15.31 -13.11
N ASP A 268 -1.46 16.41 -13.30
CA ASP A 268 -1.98 16.77 -14.62
C ASP A 268 -1.00 17.60 -15.47
N ALA A 269 -0.13 18.39 -14.83
CA ALA A 269 0.81 19.23 -15.56
C ALA A 269 2.04 18.42 -15.96
N ILE A 270 2.13 18.08 -17.25
CA ILE A 270 3.30 17.39 -17.79
C ILE A 270 4.45 18.37 -17.95
N ILE A 271 5.54 18.10 -17.25
CA ILE A 271 6.75 18.90 -17.20
C ILE A 271 7.82 18.25 -18.08
N VAL A 272 8.50 19.05 -18.91
CA VAL A 272 9.72 18.64 -19.62
C VAL A 272 10.83 19.64 -19.30
N ASN A 273 11.98 19.15 -18.82
CA ASN A 273 13.13 19.98 -18.40
C ASN A 273 12.74 21.17 -17.50
N GLY A 274 11.80 20.96 -16.57
CA GLY A 274 11.38 21.99 -15.62
C GLY A 274 10.34 23.01 -16.12
N LYS A 275 9.72 22.80 -17.29
CA LYS A 275 8.60 23.62 -17.77
C LYS A 275 7.37 22.78 -18.10
N ALA A 276 6.18 23.27 -17.75
CA ALA A 276 4.90 22.66 -18.08
C ALA A 276 4.54 22.91 -19.55
N TRP A 277 4.20 21.85 -20.30
CA TRP A 277 3.89 21.86 -21.74
C TRP A 277 4.76 22.83 -22.57
N PRO A 278 6.09 22.69 -22.56
CA PRO A 278 6.96 23.67 -23.21
C PRO A 278 6.90 23.58 -24.74
N TYR A 279 7.41 24.60 -25.41
CA TYR A 279 7.71 24.53 -26.84
C TYR A 279 9.22 24.55 -27.12
N MET A 280 9.66 23.77 -28.11
CA MET A 280 11.03 23.83 -28.64
C MET A 280 10.99 24.27 -30.10
N LYS A 281 11.80 25.27 -30.46
CA LYS A 281 12.07 25.57 -31.88
C LYS A 281 13.09 24.57 -32.42
N VAL A 282 12.77 23.93 -33.55
CA VAL A 282 13.62 22.97 -34.26
C VAL A 282 13.71 23.34 -35.74
N LYS A 283 14.87 23.11 -36.35
CA LYS A 283 15.04 23.22 -37.80
C LYS A 283 14.54 21.95 -38.49
N ARG A 284 14.29 21.99 -39.81
CA ARG A 284 13.88 20.82 -40.62
C ARG A 284 15.02 19.83 -40.87
N ARG A 285 15.45 19.16 -39.80
CA ARG A 285 16.53 18.15 -39.79
C ARG A 285 16.29 17.11 -38.69
N LYS A 286 17.24 16.20 -38.51
CA LYS A 286 17.24 15.21 -37.44
C LYS A 286 17.71 15.82 -36.11
N TYR A 287 17.08 15.42 -35.00
CA TYR A 287 17.50 15.69 -33.62
C TYR A 287 17.50 14.38 -32.83
N ARG A 288 18.34 14.27 -31.81
CA ARG A 288 18.42 13.14 -30.88
C ARG A 288 17.89 13.57 -29.52
N PHE A 289 16.93 12.83 -29.00
CA PHE A 289 16.30 13.09 -27.72
C PHE A 289 16.48 11.87 -26.81
N ARG A 290 17.04 12.11 -25.63
CA ARG A 290 17.18 11.11 -24.57
C ARG A 290 16.02 11.32 -23.60
N ILE A 291 14.91 10.65 -23.87
CA ILE A 291 13.65 10.79 -23.13
C ILE A 291 13.75 9.93 -21.87
N ILE A 292 13.75 10.57 -20.70
CA ILE A 292 13.84 9.92 -19.39
C ILE A 292 12.49 10.14 -18.69
N ASN A 293 11.80 9.06 -18.30
CA ASN A 293 10.59 9.18 -17.49
C ASN A 293 10.95 9.23 -16.00
N ALA A 294 10.98 10.45 -15.45
CA ALA A 294 11.24 10.72 -14.03
C ALA A 294 9.95 11.04 -13.24
N SER A 295 8.80 10.54 -13.71
CA SER A 295 7.53 10.58 -12.98
C SER A 295 7.58 9.65 -11.76
N ASN A 296 6.71 9.92 -10.78
CA ASN A 296 6.59 9.07 -9.60
C ASN A 296 5.94 7.70 -9.93
N ALA A 297 4.88 7.71 -10.74
CA ALA A 297 4.14 6.52 -11.16
C ALA A 297 3.67 6.56 -12.63
N ARG A 298 3.49 7.76 -13.22
CA ARG A 298 2.92 7.90 -14.57
C ARG A 298 3.73 7.20 -15.66
N PHE A 299 3.08 6.27 -16.36
CA PHE A 299 3.51 5.75 -17.65
C PHE A 299 3.22 6.77 -18.75
N PHE A 300 4.05 6.80 -19.79
CA PHE A 300 3.80 7.57 -21.00
C PHE A 300 3.86 6.69 -22.24
N LYS A 301 2.82 6.72 -23.07
CA LYS A 301 2.83 6.18 -24.43
C LYS A 301 2.98 7.35 -25.39
N PHE A 302 4.22 7.72 -25.66
CA PHE A 302 4.58 8.90 -26.43
C PHE A 302 4.28 8.70 -27.92
N PHE A 303 3.58 9.64 -28.55
CA PHE A 303 3.35 9.65 -30.00
C PHE A 303 3.33 11.08 -30.56
N PHE A 304 3.49 11.22 -31.89
CA PHE A 304 3.37 12.51 -32.57
C PHE A 304 1.98 12.70 -33.19
N THR A 305 1.30 13.77 -32.78
CA THR A 305 -0.02 14.21 -33.30
C THR A 305 -0.10 14.44 -34.82
N ASN A 306 1.04 14.64 -35.51
CA ASN A 306 1.12 14.76 -36.97
C ASN A 306 1.65 13.49 -37.66
N ASN A 307 1.58 12.34 -36.97
CA ASN A 307 2.04 11.02 -37.41
C ASN A 307 3.51 10.99 -37.88
N MET A 308 4.38 11.72 -37.19
CA MET A 308 5.83 11.55 -37.29
C MET A 308 6.29 10.33 -36.50
N THR A 309 7.42 9.74 -36.92
CA THR A 309 8.02 8.56 -36.30
C THR A 309 9.22 8.91 -35.41
N PHE A 310 9.47 8.05 -34.43
CA PHE A 310 10.73 7.96 -33.69
C PHE A 310 11.63 6.92 -34.36
N ILE A 311 12.95 7.11 -34.29
CA ILE A 311 13.94 6.08 -34.62
C ILE A 311 14.70 5.76 -33.33
N HIS A 312 14.29 4.71 -32.63
CA HIS A 312 14.82 4.27 -31.34
C HIS A 312 16.20 3.62 -31.54
N VAL A 313 17.22 4.10 -30.81
CA VAL A 313 18.63 3.65 -30.95
C VAL A 313 19.23 3.06 -29.67
N ALA A 314 18.71 3.40 -28.49
CA ALA A 314 19.12 2.82 -27.20
C ALA A 314 17.95 2.83 -26.20
N SER A 315 17.83 1.80 -25.36
CA SER A 315 16.90 1.75 -24.23
C SER A 315 17.67 1.68 -22.92
N ASP A 316 17.14 2.36 -21.91
CA ASP A 316 17.80 2.56 -20.62
C ASP A 316 19.25 3.06 -20.83
N SER A 317 20.25 2.32 -20.33
CA SER A 317 21.66 2.65 -20.54
C SER A 317 22.28 2.06 -21.81
N ALA A 318 21.62 1.12 -22.52
CA ALA A 318 22.28 0.32 -23.55
C ALA A 318 21.72 0.54 -24.96
N TYR A 319 22.63 0.62 -25.93
CA TYR A 319 22.26 0.71 -27.35
C TYR A 319 21.56 -0.56 -27.85
N HIS A 320 20.77 -0.41 -28.91
CA HIS A 320 20.29 -1.56 -29.67
C HIS A 320 21.37 -2.07 -30.63
N GLU A 321 21.19 -3.28 -31.17
CA GLU A 321 22.00 -3.79 -32.28
C GLU A 321 21.73 -3.05 -33.61
N ARG A 322 20.54 -2.46 -33.73
CA ARG A 322 20.00 -1.82 -34.94
C ARG A 322 18.90 -0.82 -34.57
N PRO A 323 18.70 0.26 -35.33
CA PRO A 323 17.63 1.22 -35.06
C PRO A 323 16.24 0.59 -35.29
N VAL A 324 15.23 1.04 -34.55
CA VAL A 324 13.83 0.64 -34.73
C VAL A 324 12.97 1.87 -35.00
N GLU A 325 12.34 1.96 -36.17
CA GLU A 325 11.39 3.04 -36.48
C GLU A 325 10.01 2.70 -35.89
N LEU A 326 9.41 3.65 -35.15
CA LEU A 326 8.20 3.49 -34.35
C LEU A 326 7.26 4.69 -34.53
N HIS A 327 5.94 4.48 -34.43
CA HIS A 327 4.95 5.57 -34.38
C HIS A 327 4.68 6.02 -32.93
N ASP A 328 4.71 5.09 -31.99
CA ASP A 328 4.50 5.28 -30.56
C ASP A 328 5.55 4.54 -29.71
N LEU A 329 5.68 4.93 -28.45
CA LEU A 329 6.72 4.46 -27.53
C LEU A 329 6.21 4.46 -26.08
N LEU A 330 6.11 3.28 -25.46
CA LEU A 330 5.69 3.12 -24.06
C LEU A 330 6.90 3.14 -23.10
N LEU A 331 7.00 4.18 -22.28
CA LEU A 331 7.98 4.35 -21.21
C LEU A 331 7.30 4.39 -19.83
N ALA A 332 7.59 3.39 -19.00
CA ALA A 332 7.25 3.37 -17.58
C ALA A 332 8.19 4.30 -16.77
N PRO A 333 7.89 4.57 -15.49
CA PRO A 333 8.81 5.25 -14.59
C PRO A 333 10.22 4.64 -14.61
N SER A 334 11.24 5.50 -14.52
CA SER A 334 12.67 5.20 -14.61
C SER A 334 13.22 4.73 -15.97
N GLU A 335 12.37 4.28 -16.91
CA GLU A 335 12.84 3.88 -18.24
C GLU A 335 13.34 5.07 -19.08
N ILE A 336 14.27 4.77 -19.98
CA ILE A 336 14.86 5.75 -20.91
C ILE A 336 14.73 5.26 -22.35
N ALA A 337 14.40 6.16 -23.27
CA ALA A 337 14.54 5.93 -24.71
C ALA A 337 15.43 6.99 -25.36
N ASP A 338 16.44 6.55 -26.07
CA ASP A 338 17.25 7.39 -26.96
C ASP A 338 16.68 7.29 -28.37
N VAL A 339 16.08 8.39 -28.85
CA VAL A 339 15.33 8.43 -30.11
C VAL A 339 15.83 9.54 -31.03
N ILE A 340 15.97 9.23 -32.31
CA ILE A 340 16.19 10.23 -33.36
C ILE A 340 14.84 10.58 -34.00
N VAL A 341 14.50 11.86 -34.00
CA VAL A 341 13.29 12.42 -34.61
C VAL A 341 13.69 13.26 -35.82
N ASN A 342 13.10 12.98 -36.99
CA ASN A 342 13.47 13.65 -38.23
C ASN A 342 12.41 14.68 -38.68
N PHE A 343 12.57 15.94 -38.25
CA PHE A 343 11.65 17.02 -38.62
C PHE A 343 11.70 17.40 -40.11
N SER A 344 12.70 16.95 -40.89
CA SER A 344 12.66 17.13 -42.35
C SER A 344 11.55 16.31 -43.02
N LYS A 345 11.14 15.18 -42.43
CA LYS A 345 9.95 14.40 -42.88
C LYS A 345 8.62 15.14 -42.61
N SER A 346 8.61 16.24 -41.86
CA SER A 346 7.36 16.85 -41.37
C SER A 346 6.63 17.66 -42.44
N LYS A 347 5.36 17.30 -42.69
CA LYS A 347 4.45 18.05 -43.58
C LYS A 347 3.92 19.35 -42.95
N SER A 348 4.12 19.55 -41.65
CA SER A 348 3.61 20.68 -40.88
C SER A 348 4.75 21.51 -40.27
N ASN A 349 4.52 22.80 -40.01
CA ASN A 349 5.46 23.66 -39.30
C ASN A 349 5.32 23.56 -37.75
N SER A 350 4.62 22.54 -37.25
CA SER A 350 4.66 22.14 -35.86
C SER A 350 4.24 20.68 -35.66
N ALA A 351 4.76 20.04 -34.62
CA ALA A 351 4.36 18.73 -34.13
C ALA A 351 4.12 18.82 -32.61
N ILE A 352 3.05 18.24 -32.08
CA ILE A 352 2.88 18.05 -30.63
C ILE A 352 3.24 16.61 -30.30
N LEU A 353 4.15 16.44 -29.33
CA LEU A 353 4.39 15.19 -28.64
C LEU A 353 3.25 15.01 -27.62
N ALA A 354 2.53 13.91 -27.73
CA ALA A 354 1.35 13.57 -26.94
C ALA A 354 1.56 12.26 -26.19
N ASN A 355 0.63 11.94 -25.30
CA ASN A 355 0.56 10.73 -24.50
C ASN A 355 -0.84 10.12 -24.62
N ASP A 356 -0.96 8.80 -24.71
CA ASP A 356 -2.23 8.05 -24.59
C ASP A 356 -2.17 6.84 -23.63
N ALA A 357 -1.19 6.80 -22.72
CA ALA A 357 -1.17 5.79 -21.65
C ALA A 357 -2.19 6.10 -20.54
N ALA A 358 -2.97 5.08 -20.17
CA ALA A 358 -3.84 5.09 -19.00
C ALA A 358 -3.05 5.24 -17.68
N TYR A 359 -3.72 5.68 -16.60
CA TYR A 359 -3.13 5.81 -15.27
C TYR A 359 -4.17 5.52 -14.16
N PRO A 360 -3.95 4.55 -13.25
CA PRO A 360 -2.92 3.50 -13.25
C PRO A 360 -2.82 2.69 -14.55
N TYR A 361 -1.72 1.97 -14.74
CA TYR A 361 -1.39 1.34 -16.03
C TYR A 361 -1.25 -0.18 -15.87
N PRO A 362 -2.13 -0.98 -16.49
CA PRO A 362 -2.63 -0.74 -17.85
C PRO A 362 -4.10 -0.28 -17.98
N SER A 363 -4.87 -0.31 -16.89
CA SER A 363 -6.34 -0.39 -16.91
C SER A 363 -7.09 0.82 -16.34
N GLY A 364 -6.39 1.81 -15.79
CA GLY A 364 -6.98 2.99 -15.15
C GLY A 364 -7.50 4.06 -16.11
N ASP A 365 -7.60 5.29 -15.62
CA ASP A 365 -8.23 6.40 -16.34
C ASP A 365 -7.49 6.74 -17.66
N PRO A 366 -8.23 7.02 -18.75
CA PRO A 366 -7.64 7.52 -19.98
C PRO A 366 -7.07 8.93 -19.81
N VAL A 367 -6.12 9.30 -20.67
CA VAL A 367 -5.55 10.65 -20.68
C VAL A 367 -6.61 11.74 -20.83
N ASN A 368 -6.50 12.79 -20.03
CA ASN A 368 -7.33 13.99 -20.16
C ASN A 368 -6.66 15.04 -21.06
N ASP A 369 -7.38 16.13 -21.32
CA ASP A 369 -6.95 17.18 -22.24
C ASP A 369 -5.66 17.94 -21.78
N ALA A 370 -5.29 17.78 -20.50
CA ALA A 370 -4.06 18.31 -19.91
C ALA A 370 -2.89 17.31 -19.96
N ASN A 371 -3.09 16.09 -19.45
CA ASN A 371 -2.03 15.09 -19.27
C ASN A 371 -1.78 14.21 -20.52
N GLY A 372 -2.66 14.25 -21.51
CA GLY A 372 -2.44 13.69 -22.86
C GLY A 372 -1.51 14.51 -23.76
N LYS A 373 -0.98 15.64 -23.30
CA LYS A 373 -0.08 16.52 -24.08
C LYS A 373 1.23 16.73 -23.32
N VAL A 374 2.37 16.64 -24.02
CA VAL A 374 3.70 16.64 -23.40
C VAL A 374 4.48 17.91 -23.76
N MET A 375 4.75 18.15 -25.05
CA MET A 375 5.45 19.36 -25.52
C MET A 375 5.20 19.63 -27.00
N LYS A 376 5.47 20.86 -27.46
CA LYS A 376 5.30 21.26 -28.88
C LYS A 376 6.61 21.59 -29.56
N PHE A 377 6.91 20.92 -30.66
CA PHE A 377 7.94 21.33 -31.60
C PHE A 377 7.37 22.37 -32.57
N VAL A 378 8.04 23.51 -32.66
CA VAL A 378 7.81 24.56 -33.67
C VAL A 378 8.89 24.39 -34.72
N ILE A 379 8.49 24.00 -35.92
CA ILE A 379 9.39 23.53 -36.97
C ILE A 379 9.60 24.68 -37.96
N ASP A 380 10.85 25.12 -38.11
CA ASP A 380 11.23 26.19 -39.03
C ASP A 380 10.84 25.81 -40.48
N PRO A 381 10.24 26.71 -41.29
CA PRO A 381 9.96 26.42 -42.70
C PRO A 381 11.25 26.21 -43.54
N HIS A 382 12.39 26.77 -43.14
CA HIS A 382 13.65 26.63 -43.88
C HIS A 382 14.21 25.22 -43.75
N HIS A 383 14.58 24.63 -44.88
CA HIS A 383 15.22 23.32 -44.95
C HIS A 383 16.75 23.50 -44.88
N GLU A 384 17.37 22.98 -43.82
CA GLU A 384 18.82 22.81 -43.77
C GLU A 384 19.19 21.38 -44.17
N VAL A 385 20.12 21.24 -45.13
CA VAL A 385 20.62 19.95 -45.59
C VAL A 385 21.63 19.39 -44.60
N TYR A 386 21.15 18.91 -43.45
CA TYR A 386 21.97 18.17 -42.49
C TYR A 386 21.88 16.66 -42.76
N THR A 387 23.02 16.07 -43.15
CA THR A 387 23.11 14.75 -43.77
C THR A 387 23.36 13.59 -42.80
N GLY A 388 23.45 13.84 -41.48
CA GLY A 388 23.80 12.84 -40.47
C GLY A 388 23.09 11.50 -40.66
N HIS A 389 23.89 10.44 -40.82
CA HIS A 389 23.40 9.10 -41.15
C HIS A 389 22.74 8.43 -39.94
N ILE A 390 22.01 7.34 -40.16
CA ILE A 390 21.60 6.44 -39.08
C ILE A 390 21.87 5.02 -39.62
N PRO A 391 22.93 4.35 -39.14
CA PRO A 391 23.37 3.08 -39.71
C PRO A 391 22.41 1.95 -39.35
N HIS A 392 22.27 0.97 -40.26
CA HIS A 392 21.44 -0.22 -40.04
C HIS A 392 21.97 -1.15 -38.94
N LYS A 393 23.21 -0.93 -38.47
CA LYS A 393 23.82 -1.58 -37.31
C LYS A 393 24.31 -0.50 -36.35
N LEU A 394 24.07 -0.71 -35.06
CA LEU A 394 24.50 0.15 -33.96
C LEU A 394 25.57 -0.60 -33.15
N MET A 395 25.38 -0.84 -31.85
CA MET A 395 26.33 -1.63 -31.05
C MET A 395 25.85 -3.07 -30.84
N MET A 396 26.73 -4.02 -31.19
CA MET A 396 26.50 -5.45 -30.98
C MET A 396 27.09 -5.87 -29.63
N TYR A 397 26.24 -6.33 -28.72
CA TYR A 397 26.67 -6.94 -27.46
C TYR A 397 26.67 -8.48 -27.59
N PRO A 398 27.48 -9.20 -26.78
CA PRO A 398 27.33 -10.63 -26.58
C PRO A 398 25.86 -11.05 -26.36
N SER A 399 25.38 -11.95 -27.22
CA SER A 399 24.00 -12.43 -27.19
C SER A 399 23.68 -13.17 -25.89
N PRO A 400 22.45 -13.09 -25.38
CA PRO A 400 22.07 -13.70 -24.11
C PRO A 400 22.05 -15.23 -24.17
N ASP A 401 23.03 -15.86 -23.53
CA ASP A 401 23.15 -17.32 -23.51
C ASP A 401 22.51 -17.93 -22.26
N VAL A 402 21.27 -18.39 -22.44
CA VAL A 402 20.46 -19.04 -21.41
C VAL A 402 21.08 -20.36 -20.93
N SER A 403 21.92 -21.03 -21.74
CA SER A 403 22.59 -22.28 -21.32
C SER A 403 23.70 -22.05 -20.29
N LYS A 404 24.21 -20.82 -20.18
CA LYS A 404 25.24 -20.41 -19.21
C LYS A 404 24.66 -19.84 -17.90
N SER A 405 23.36 -19.95 -17.67
CA SER A 405 22.75 -19.46 -16.43
C SER A 405 23.23 -20.28 -15.21
N SER A 406 23.82 -19.63 -14.22
CA SER A 406 24.33 -20.30 -13.01
C SER A 406 23.25 -20.63 -11.98
N ASN A 407 22.03 -20.10 -12.16
CA ASN A 407 20.89 -20.30 -11.28
C ASN A 407 19.58 -19.92 -12.02
N THR A 408 18.44 -20.38 -11.50
CA THR A 408 17.10 -19.91 -11.88
C THR A 408 16.33 -19.47 -10.63
N ARG A 409 15.90 -18.21 -10.57
CA ARG A 409 15.09 -17.65 -9.49
C ARG A 409 13.63 -17.50 -9.90
N TYR A 410 12.76 -17.44 -8.90
CA TYR A 410 11.37 -17.01 -9.01
C TYR A 410 11.20 -15.83 -8.08
N ILE A 411 10.72 -14.71 -8.62
CA ILE A 411 10.55 -13.44 -7.90
C ILE A 411 9.09 -13.06 -8.06
N ALA A 412 8.31 -13.01 -6.99
CA ALA A 412 6.87 -12.76 -7.05
C ALA A 412 6.50 -11.40 -6.45
N PHE A 413 5.63 -10.64 -7.12
CA PHE A 413 5.04 -9.41 -6.62
C PHE A 413 3.64 -9.70 -6.06
N TYR A 414 3.37 -9.21 -4.86
CA TYR A 414 2.17 -9.51 -4.06
C TYR A 414 1.54 -8.23 -3.54
N GLU A 415 0.43 -7.78 -4.11
CA GLU A 415 -0.35 -6.69 -3.53
C GLU A 415 -1.08 -7.15 -2.28
N TYR A 416 -1.35 -6.24 -1.37
CA TYR A 416 -2.27 -6.45 -0.25
C TYR A 416 -2.99 -5.12 0.03
N THR A 417 -4.25 -5.22 0.44
CA THR A 417 -5.22 -4.13 0.47
C THR A 417 -6.05 -4.18 1.75
N ASN A 418 -6.68 -3.06 2.10
CA ASN A 418 -7.73 -3.00 3.11
C ASN A 418 -9.08 -2.82 2.40
N GLY A 419 -9.77 -3.94 2.16
CA GLY A 419 -10.85 -3.98 1.17
C GLY A 419 -10.27 -3.75 -0.23
N GLU A 420 -10.78 -2.76 -0.95
CA GLU A 420 -10.31 -2.40 -2.31
C GLU A 420 -9.06 -1.48 -2.29
N GLU A 421 -8.79 -0.77 -1.19
CA GLU A 421 -7.75 0.26 -1.18
C GLU A 421 -6.36 -0.35 -0.92
N PRO A 422 -5.38 -0.18 -1.84
CA PRO A 422 -4.02 -0.64 -1.64
C PRO A 422 -3.37 0.09 -0.47
N THR A 423 -2.57 -0.66 0.25
CA THR A 423 -1.98 -0.13 1.47
C THR A 423 -0.53 0.21 1.29
N HIS A 424 0.29 -0.57 0.59
CA HIS A 424 0.82 -1.82 1.16
C HIS A 424 1.65 -2.56 0.04
N LEU A 425 1.56 -3.90 -0.26
CA LEU A 425 2.34 -4.79 -1.26
C LEU A 425 3.76 -5.37 -0.92
N TYR A 426 4.25 -6.53 -1.43
CA TYR A 426 5.67 -6.97 -1.28
C TYR A 426 6.30 -7.71 -2.50
N ILE A 427 7.65 -7.78 -2.53
CA ILE A 427 8.42 -8.76 -3.34
C ILE A 427 8.70 -10.01 -2.49
N ASN A 428 8.45 -11.21 -3.03
CA ASN A 428 8.64 -12.51 -2.36
C ASN A 428 8.02 -12.53 -0.95
N GLY A 429 6.91 -11.82 -0.75
CA GLY A 429 6.26 -11.67 0.56
C GLY A 429 7.12 -11.04 1.66
N LYS A 430 8.19 -10.29 1.31
CA LYS A 430 9.16 -9.73 2.26
C LYS A 430 9.25 -8.21 2.23
N SER A 431 9.48 -7.64 3.42
CA SER A 431 9.90 -6.25 3.58
C SER A 431 11.33 -6.02 3.10
N PHE A 432 11.65 -4.76 2.79
CA PHE A 432 13.01 -4.34 2.47
C PHE A 432 14.02 -4.66 3.59
N GLU A 433 13.58 -4.58 4.85
CA GLU A 433 14.43 -4.81 6.03
C GLU A 433 14.59 -6.29 6.39
N ALA A 434 13.94 -7.20 5.66
CA ALA A 434 14.11 -8.63 5.85
C ALA A 434 15.47 -9.13 5.34
N SER A 435 15.96 -10.23 5.91
CA SER A 435 17.24 -10.83 5.52
C SER A 435 17.29 -11.17 4.02
N VAL A 436 18.37 -10.73 3.36
CA VAL A 436 18.59 -10.86 1.91
C VAL A 436 18.44 -12.30 1.38
N THR A 437 17.74 -12.44 0.26
CA THR A 437 17.52 -13.71 -0.45
C THR A 437 18.25 -13.77 -1.79
N GLU A 438 18.38 -12.63 -2.46
CA GLU A 438 19.02 -12.56 -3.78
C GLU A 438 20.52 -12.37 -3.66
N THR A 439 21.24 -13.50 -3.66
CA THR A 439 22.71 -13.57 -3.59
C THR A 439 23.31 -14.08 -4.92
N PRO A 440 23.29 -13.27 -6.01
CA PRO A 440 23.94 -13.62 -7.26
C PRO A 440 25.48 -13.58 -7.13
N ARG A 441 26.19 -14.28 -8.02
CA ARG A 441 27.67 -14.27 -8.05
C ARG A 441 28.20 -13.35 -9.15
N VAL A 442 29.20 -12.53 -8.82
CA VAL A 442 29.93 -11.70 -9.79
C VAL A 442 30.49 -12.58 -10.93
N GLY A 443 30.42 -12.08 -12.16
CA GLY A 443 30.83 -12.82 -13.36
C GLY A 443 29.73 -13.70 -13.97
N THR A 444 28.67 -14.05 -13.22
CA THR A 444 27.64 -14.99 -13.68
C THR A 444 26.44 -14.32 -14.34
N SER A 445 25.58 -15.14 -14.94
CA SER A 445 24.24 -14.75 -15.38
C SER A 445 23.20 -15.69 -14.74
N GLU A 446 22.02 -15.19 -14.42
CA GLU A 446 20.93 -15.96 -13.81
C GLU A 446 19.62 -15.76 -14.59
N ILE A 447 18.80 -16.80 -14.69
CA ILE A 447 17.42 -16.66 -15.18
C ILE A 447 16.57 -16.21 -14.00
N TRP A 448 15.86 -15.08 -14.12
CA TRP A 448 14.85 -14.69 -13.14
C TRP A 448 13.47 -14.77 -13.81
N ASN A 449 12.55 -15.50 -13.19
CA ASN A 449 11.15 -15.56 -13.59
C ASN A 449 10.37 -14.63 -12.66
N ILE A 450 10.04 -13.44 -13.15
CA ILE A 450 9.32 -12.41 -12.40
C ILE A 450 7.83 -12.68 -12.57
N ILE A 451 7.14 -12.98 -11.47
CA ILE A 451 5.73 -13.37 -11.42
C ILE A 451 4.96 -12.16 -10.88
N ASN A 452 4.13 -11.54 -11.71
CA ASN A 452 3.24 -10.49 -11.22
C ASN A 452 1.87 -11.08 -10.86
N LEU A 453 1.49 -11.01 -9.58
CA LEU A 453 0.20 -11.46 -9.04
C LEU A 453 -0.75 -10.29 -8.71
N THR A 454 -0.36 -9.06 -9.06
CA THR A 454 -1.12 -7.82 -8.85
C THR A 454 -1.86 -7.41 -10.13
N GLU A 455 -2.65 -6.34 -10.04
CA GLU A 455 -3.42 -5.80 -11.18
C GLU A 455 -2.65 -4.77 -12.01
N ASP A 456 -1.65 -4.10 -11.43
CA ASP A 456 -0.88 -3.04 -12.08
C ASP A 456 0.38 -3.56 -12.79
N ASN A 457 0.89 -2.75 -13.73
CA ASN A 457 2.16 -3.02 -14.40
C ASN A 457 3.34 -2.46 -13.60
N HIS A 458 4.22 -3.33 -13.13
CA HIS A 458 5.32 -2.91 -12.25
C HIS A 458 6.64 -2.73 -13.02
N PRO A 459 7.21 -1.51 -13.07
CA PRO A 459 8.54 -1.27 -13.63
C PRO A 459 9.62 -1.78 -12.67
N MET A 460 10.06 -3.02 -12.85
CA MET A 460 11.08 -3.61 -11.98
C MET A 460 12.48 -3.08 -12.36
N HIS A 461 13.21 -2.53 -11.39
CA HIS A 461 14.60 -2.11 -11.55
C HIS A 461 15.57 -3.08 -10.84
N ILE A 462 16.74 -3.30 -11.43
CA ILE A 462 17.89 -3.99 -10.81
C ILE A 462 19.10 -3.05 -10.85
N HIS A 463 19.68 -2.73 -9.69
CA HIS A 463 20.96 -1.99 -9.61
C HIS A 463 22.13 -2.90 -10.02
N LEU A 464 23.22 -2.33 -10.56
CA LEU A 464 24.45 -3.00 -11.05
C LEU A 464 24.26 -3.97 -12.23
N GLY A 465 23.28 -4.87 -12.16
CA GLY A 465 23.01 -5.88 -13.16
C GLY A 465 22.22 -5.33 -14.35
N LEU A 466 22.54 -5.83 -15.54
CA LEU A 466 21.75 -5.60 -16.76
C LEU A 466 21.08 -6.91 -17.17
N PHE A 467 19.92 -6.82 -17.80
CA PHE A 467 19.17 -8.00 -18.22
C PHE A 467 18.60 -7.85 -19.62
N VAL A 468 18.29 -8.99 -20.25
CA VAL A 468 17.42 -9.05 -21.43
C VAL A 468 16.08 -9.66 -21.04
N VAL A 469 15.01 -9.29 -21.74
CA VAL A 469 13.71 -9.94 -21.61
C VAL A 469 13.58 -11.02 -22.69
N LEU A 470 13.37 -12.26 -22.28
CA LEU A 470 13.26 -13.42 -23.18
C LEU A 470 11.82 -13.61 -23.66
N GLU A 471 10.86 -13.49 -22.74
CA GLU A 471 9.42 -13.58 -23.00
C GLU A 471 8.59 -13.05 -21.83
N GLN A 472 7.35 -12.62 -22.10
CA GLN A 472 6.29 -12.56 -21.10
C GLN A 472 5.26 -13.65 -21.42
N ARG A 473 4.72 -14.32 -20.40
CA ARG A 473 3.72 -15.38 -20.58
C ARG A 473 2.64 -15.34 -19.51
N GLU A 474 1.40 -15.31 -19.96
CA GLU A 474 0.17 -15.29 -19.16
C GLU A 474 0.08 -16.51 -18.23
N LEU A 475 -0.39 -16.27 -17.00
CA LEU A 475 -0.73 -17.29 -16.01
C LEU A 475 -2.18 -17.73 -16.21
N VAL A 476 -2.40 -18.95 -16.73
CA VAL A 476 -3.74 -19.56 -16.71
C VAL A 476 -4.12 -19.94 -15.29
N ASN A 477 -5.42 -19.96 -14.97
CA ASN A 477 -5.95 -20.16 -13.61
C ASN A 477 -5.23 -19.27 -12.57
N LEU A 478 -5.07 -17.96 -12.87
CA LEU A 478 -4.31 -17.03 -12.03
C LEU A 478 -4.67 -17.17 -10.55
N GLU A 479 -5.95 -17.24 -10.19
CA GLU A 479 -6.39 -17.38 -8.79
C GLU A 479 -6.05 -18.72 -8.13
N GLU A 480 -6.04 -19.82 -8.88
CA GLU A 480 -5.58 -21.11 -8.33
C GLU A 480 -4.07 -21.03 -7.98
N PHE A 481 -3.32 -20.27 -8.77
CA PHE A 481 -1.90 -20.04 -8.54
C PHE A 481 -1.63 -18.96 -7.46
N LYS A 482 -2.34 -17.83 -7.48
CA LYS A 482 -2.27 -16.73 -6.49
C LYS A 482 -2.63 -17.25 -5.09
N LYS A 483 -3.75 -17.97 -4.94
CA LYS A 483 -4.15 -18.61 -3.67
C LYS A 483 -3.12 -19.64 -3.18
N CYS A 484 -2.39 -20.32 -4.07
CA CYS A 484 -1.25 -21.15 -3.66
C CYS A 484 -0.03 -20.30 -3.25
N MET A 485 0.33 -19.29 -4.06
CA MET A 485 1.49 -18.44 -3.86
C MET A 485 1.39 -17.60 -2.58
N THR A 486 0.21 -17.11 -2.22
CA THR A 486 -0.03 -16.40 -0.95
C THR A 486 0.11 -17.34 0.25
N LYS A 487 -0.25 -18.63 0.11
CA LYS A 487 -0.13 -19.63 1.18
C LYS A 487 1.28 -20.21 1.35
N LEU A 488 2.03 -20.42 0.27
CA LEU A 488 3.31 -21.15 0.30
C LEU A 488 4.54 -20.30 -0.05
N ASN A 489 4.35 -19.16 -0.74
CA ASN A 489 5.43 -18.26 -1.20
C ASN A 489 6.56 -19.02 -1.93
N ASP A 490 6.20 -20.01 -2.74
CA ASP A 490 7.12 -20.92 -3.41
C ASP A 490 6.51 -21.40 -4.74
N ALA A 491 6.98 -20.80 -5.84
CA ALA A 491 6.50 -21.09 -7.19
C ALA A 491 6.74 -22.55 -7.62
N ILE A 492 7.75 -23.23 -7.06
CA ILE A 492 8.08 -24.62 -7.40
C ILE A 492 7.12 -25.58 -6.68
N LYS A 493 6.87 -25.37 -5.38
CA LYS A 493 5.84 -26.12 -4.62
C LYS A 493 4.44 -25.85 -5.18
N CYS A 494 4.17 -24.61 -5.59
CA CYS A 494 2.96 -24.24 -6.32
C CYS A 494 2.95 -24.65 -7.79
N LYS A 495 3.91 -25.48 -8.25
CA LYS A 495 3.92 -26.11 -9.57
C LYS A 495 3.73 -25.11 -10.72
N ILE A 496 4.44 -23.98 -10.69
CA ILE A 496 4.36 -22.85 -11.64
C ILE A 496 4.15 -23.26 -13.11
N ASN A 497 4.83 -24.31 -13.58
CA ASN A 497 4.71 -24.83 -14.95
C ASN A 497 3.28 -25.30 -15.33
N LYS A 498 2.41 -25.60 -14.37
CA LYS A 498 0.97 -25.85 -14.58
C LYS A 498 0.24 -24.57 -15.01
N TYR A 499 0.74 -23.39 -14.64
CA TYR A 499 0.05 -22.10 -14.80
C TYR A 499 0.74 -21.19 -15.83
N SER A 500 2.07 -21.20 -15.91
CA SER A 500 2.87 -20.38 -16.84
C SER A 500 2.87 -20.86 -18.30
N HIS A 501 1.75 -21.44 -18.76
CA HIS A 501 1.60 -21.96 -20.12
C HIS A 501 0.57 -21.23 -20.98
N GLY A 502 0.01 -20.11 -20.50
CA GLY A 502 -0.92 -19.26 -21.25
C GLY A 502 -0.32 -18.56 -22.47
N LYS A 503 -1.01 -17.55 -22.98
CA LYS A 503 -0.60 -16.74 -24.14
C LYS A 503 0.81 -16.17 -23.93
N ARG A 504 1.66 -16.36 -24.95
CA ARG A 504 2.99 -15.76 -25.01
C ARG A 504 2.90 -14.36 -25.60
N THR A 505 3.28 -13.35 -24.82
CA THR A 505 3.39 -11.97 -25.30
C THR A 505 4.83 -11.71 -25.75
N ASN A 506 4.98 -11.37 -27.03
CA ASN A 506 6.30 -11.10 -27.61
C ASN A 506 6.83 -9.75 -27.14
N VAL A 507 8.07 -9.74 -26.62
CA VAL A 507 8.83 -8.52 -26.32
C VAL A 507 8.93 -7.65 -27.60
N PRO A 508 8.59 -6.35 -27.58
CA PRO A 508 8.75 -5.45 -28.72
C PRO A 508 10.19 -5.37 -29.21
N LEU A 509 10.41 -5.10 -30.51
CA LEU A 509 11.77 -5.10 -31.09
C LEU A 509 12.73 -4.11 -30.42
N HIS A 510 12.22 -2.98 -29.92
CA HIS A 510 13.00 -1.97 -29.20
C HIS A 510 13.26 -2.33 -27.72
N GLU A 511 12.77 -3.48 -27.23
CA GLU A 511 12.96 -3.93 -25.84
C GLU A 511 13.72 -5.25 -25.74
N LYS A 512 14.15 -5.83 -26.87
CA LYS A 512 14.96 -7.07 -26.92
C LYS A 512 16.46 -6.86 -26.64
N GLY A 513 16.89 -5.62 -26.45
CA GLY A 513 18.25 -5.29 -26.05
C GLY A 513 18.51 -5.57 -24.57
N TRP A 514 19.71 -5.20 -24.11
CA TRP A 514 19.98 -5.10 -22.68
C TRP A 514 19.24 -3.90 -22.09
N LYS A 515 18.61 -4.08 -20.93
CA LYS A 515 17.85 -3.08 -20.16
C LYS A 515 18.15 -3.22 -18.67
N ASN A 516 17.78 -2.23 -17.88
CA ASN A 516 17.90 -2.23 -16.41
C ASN A 516 16.56 -1.93 -15.70
N VAL A 517 15.54 -1.47 -16.43
CA VAL A 517 14.14 -1.39 -15.99
C VAL A 517 13.26 -2.10 -17.01
N PHE A 518 12.21 -2.80 -16.58
CA PHE A 518 11.21 -3.34 -17.52
C PHE A 518 9.83 -3.53 -16.89
N LYS A 519 8.83 -3.48 -17.77
CA LYS A 519 7.38 -3.49 -17.52
C LYS A 519 6.84 -4.91 -17.26
N MET A 520 6.67 -5.28 -16.00
CA MET A 520 6.13 -6.57 -15.59
C MET A 520 4.61 -6.56 -15.65
N MET A 521 4.02 -7.11 -16.73
CA MET A 521 2.56 -7.09 -16.89
C MET A 521 1.84 -7.88 -15.79
N PRO A 522 0.65 -7.43 -15.36
CA PRO A 522 -0.19 -8.15 -14.40
C PRO A 522 -0.60 -9.53 -14.93
N GLY A 523 -0.76 -10.51 -14.03
CA GLY A 523 -1.13 -11.88 -14.38
C GLY A 523 -0.14 -12.62 -15.28
N HIS A 524 1.12 -12.19 -15.37
CA HIS A 524 2.15 -12.78 -16.23
C HIS A 524 3.40 -13.23 -15.46
N VAL A 525 4.09 -14.22 -16.02
CA VAL A 525 5.50 -14.49 -15.76
C VAL A 525 6.34 -13.80 -16.85
N THR A 526 7.19 -12.86 -16.45
CA THR A 526 8.24 -12.29 -17.29
C THR A 526 9.55 -13.02 -17.04
N LYS A 527 10.12 -13.63 -18.08
CA LYS A 527 11.38 -14.36 -17.99
C LYS A 527 12.53 -13.49 -18.50
N ILE A 528 13.44 -13.14 -17.61
CA ILE A 528 14.64 -12.35 -17.93
C ILE A 528 15.91 -13.17 -17.71
N LEU A 529 16.99 -12.81 -18.43
CA LEU A 529 18.35 -13.26 -18.13
C LEU A 529 19.13 -12.07 -17.60
N VAL A 530 19.44 -12.07 -16.30
CA VAL A 530 20.22 -11.02 -15.62
C VAL A 530 21.70 -11.38 -15.66
N LYS A 531 22.58 -10.40 -15.84
CA LYS A 531 24.03 -10.56 -15.93
C LYS A 531 24.75 -9.64 -14.94
N PHE A 532 25.63 -10.23 -14.14
CA PHE A 532 26.41 -9.57 -13.09
C PHE A 532 27.89 -9.44 -13.51
N SER A 533 28.10 -8.98 -14.73
CA SER A 533 29.38 -8.65 -15.38
C SER A 533 29.15 -7.65 -16.51
N PHE A 534 30.21 -7.00 -17.00
CA PHE A 534 30.04 -6.02 -18.09
C PHE A 534 29.42 -6.67 -19.32
N ILE A 535 28.32 -6.09 -19.83
CA ILE A 535 27.63 -6.68 -20.99
C ILE A 535 28.53 -6.76 -22.22
N HIS A 536 29.42 -5.79 -22.43
CA HIS A 536 30.21 -5.62 -23.64
C HIS A 536 31.48 -6.50 -23.71
N SER A 537 32.20 -6.71 -22.59
CA SER A 537 33.42 -7.53 -22.55
C SER A 537 33.24 -8.92 -21.91
N ASN A 538 32.14 -9.14 -21.17
CA ASN A 538 31.94 -10.26 -20.23
C ASN A 538 32.85 -10.25 -19.00
N GLU A 539 33.69 -9.23 -18.80
CA GLU A 539 34.60 -9.15 -17.66
C GLU A 539 33.86 -8.87 -16.35
N SER A 540 34.39 -9.44 -15.26
CA SER A 540 33.98 -9.09 -13.90
C SER A 540 34.28 -7.62 -13.59
N TYR A 541 33.53 -7.05 -12.65
CA TYR A 541 33.73 -5.67 -12.23
C TYR A 541 35.11 -5.46 -11.57
N PRO A 542 35.78 -4.31 -11.78
CA PRO A 542 37.12 -4.02 -11.28
C PRO A 542 37.12 -3.57 -9.81
N PHE A 543 36.07 -3.92 -9.09
CA PHE A 543 35.81 -3.56 -7.70
C PHE A 543 35.04 -4.69 -7.02
N ASP A 544 35.13 -4.75 -5.69
CA ASP A 544 34.35 -5.70 -4.92
C ASP A 544 32.86 -5.31 -4.92
N ALA A 545 32.08 -6.02 -5.74
CA ALA A 545 30.64 -5.93 -5.81
C ALA A 545 29.92 -6.83 -4.78
N THR A 546 30.65 -7.49 -3.88
CA THR A 546 30.10 -8.22 -2.72
C THR A 546 30.21 -7.43 -1.41
N ALA A 547 30.90 -6.28 -1.42
CA ALA A 547 31.09 -5.43 -0.25
C ALA A 547 29.80 -4.72 0.21
N GLU A 548 29.69 -4.51 1.52
CA GLU A 548 28.65 -3.69 2.15
C GLU A 548 28.64 -2.25 1.58
N PRO A 549 27.46 -1.65 1.31
CA PRO A 549 26.13 -2.11 1.71
C PRO A 549 25.42 -3.07 0.75
N GLY A 550 26.09 -3.57 -0.29
CA GLY A 550 25.44 -4.29 -1.38
C GLY A 550 24.62 -3.38 -2.31
N TYR A 551 23.67 -3.99 -3.03
CA TYR A 551 22.82 -3.35 -4.03
C TYR A 551 21.37 -3.78 -3.83
N VAL A 552 20.43 -3.08 -4.47
CA VAL A 552 19.00 -3.36 -4.37
C VAL A 552 18.38 -3.67 -5.73
N TYR A 553 17.28 -4.41 -5.72
CA TYR A 553 16.33 -4.51 -6.81
C TYR A 553 14.95 -4.24 -6.23
N HIS A 554 14.05 -3.62 -6.99
CA HIS A 554 12.77 -3.18 -6.43
C HIS A 554 11.66 -3.00 -7.47
N CYS A 555 10.45 -3.15 -6.93
CA CYS A 555 9.19 -2.59 -7.39
C CYS A 555 8.86 -1.43 -6.43
N HIS A 556 8.01 -0.49 -6.81
CA HIS A 556 7.81 0.76 -6.08
C HIS A 556 6.74 0.71 -4.94
N PHE A 557 6.60 -0.37 -4.11
CA PHE A 557 5.47 -0.65 -3.12
C PHE A 557 5.79 -1.63 -1.86
N ARG A 558 5.03 -1.75 -0.69
CA ARG A 558 5.42 -2.32 0.72
C ARG A 558 4.47 -2.92 1.96
N ARG A 559 3.42 -3.83 1.95
CA ARG A 559 2.56 -4.70 2.97
C ARG A 559 1.03 -4.55 3.44
N GLU A 560 0.56 -4.85 4.71
CA GLU A 560 -0.86 -4.99 5.28
C GLU A 560 -1.01 -5.55 6.77
N TYR A 561 -2.21 -5.54 7.47
CA TYR A 561 -2.52 -6.15 8.83
C TYR A 561 -4.01 -6.26 9.37
N THR A 562 -4.56 -7.38 9.93
CA THR A 562 -5.99 -7.52 10.43
C THR A 562 -6.20 -8.12 11.85
N SER A 563 -7.33 -7.85 12.56
CA SER A 563 -7.65 -8.39 13.92
C SER A 563 -9.09 -8.89 14.16
N VAL A 564 -9.27 -9.72 15.21
CA VAL A 564 -10.58 -10.17 15.76
C VAL A 564 -10.72 -9.77 17.24
N MET A 565 -11.85 -9.20 17.66
CA MET A 565 -12.21 -8.97 19.07
C MET A 565 -13.38 -9.87 19.49
N ILE A 566 -13.21 -10.63 20.57
CA ILE A 566 -14.20 -11.56 21.12
C ILE A 566 -14.47 -11.19 22.59
N VAL A 567 -15.74 -10.97 22.94
CA VAL A 567 -16.21 -10.92 24.34
C VAL A 567 -17.46 -11.78 24.44
N PRO A 568 -17.37 -13.01 25.00
CA PRO A 568 -18.51 -13.92 25.00
C PRO A 568 -19.76 -13.34 25.66
N THR A 569 -20.90 -13.73 25.11
CA THR A 569 -22.24 -13.28 25.49
C THR A 569 -22.71 -14.05 26.73
N GLY A 570 -23.39 -13.39 27.68
CA GLY A 570 -24.02 -14.06 28.82
C GLY A 570 -23.09 -14.52 29.96
N VAL A 571 -21.81 -14.13 29.95
CA VAL A 571 -20.79 -14.55 30.95
C VAL A 571 -20.37 -13.43 31.92
N GLY A 572 -21.13 -12.33 32.01
CA GLY A 572 -20.86 -11.24 32.96
C GLY A 572 -19.53 -10.51 32.74
N ALA A 573 -19.15 -10.28 31.49
CA ALA A 573 -17.86 -9.67 31.16
C ALA A 573 -17.70 -8.25 31.77
N ALA A 574 -16.58 -8.00 32.43
CA ALA A 574 -16.27 -6.73 33.07
C ALA A 574 -16.17 -5.55 32.07
N ILE A 575 -15.97 -5.84 30.77
CA ILE A 575 -16.26 -4.95 29.63
C ILE A 575 -16.86 -5.80 28.51
N GLY A 576 -18.00 -5.41 27.93
CA GLY A 576 -18.75 -6.19 26.93
C GLY A 576 -19.77 -7.16 27.54
N GLY A 577 -20.28 -6.84 28.74
CA GLY A 577 -21.33 -7.60 29.44
C GLY A 577 -22.67 -6.87 29.57
N TYR A 578 -22.76 -5.64 29.05
CA TYR A 578 -23.93 -4.75 29.08
C TYR A 578 -24.06 -4.07 27.71
N ALA A 579 -25.27 -3.72 27.26
CA ALA A 579 -25.47 -3.35 25.87
C ALA A 579 -24.66 -2.11 25.42
N GLY A 580 -23.58 -2.36 24.69
CA GLY A 580 -22.76 -1.32 24.06
C GLY A 580 -21.52 -0.89 24.84
N ASP A 581 -21.25 -1.42 26.04
CA ASP A 581 -20.13 -0.94 26.86
C ASP A 581 -18.74 -1.36 26.33
N ALA A 582 -18.68 -2.36 25.44
CA ALA A 582 -17.49 -2.70 24.64
C ALA A 582 -17.34 -1.89 23.33
N LEU A 583 -18.37 -1.19 22.86
CA LEU A 583 -18.32 -0.43 21.60
C LEU A 583 -17.21 0.66 21.58
N PRO A 584 -16.90 1.36 22.70
CA PRO A 584 -15.74 2.27 22.75
C PRO A 584 -14.39 1.56 22.56
N VAL A 585 -14.27 0.31 23.04
CA VAL A 585 -13.05 -0.51 22.89
C VAL A 585 -12.92 -1.01 21.46
N ALA A 586 -13.99 -1.51 20.86
CA ALA A 586 -14.03 -1.88 19.45
C ALA A 586 -13.67 -0.70 18.55
N ARG A 587 -14.22 0.49 18.82
CA ARG A 587 -13.87 1.73 18.11
C ARG A 587 -12.40 2.11 18.26
N ALA A 588 -11.82 1.98 19.44
CA ALA A 588 -10.40 2.25 19.64
C ALA A 588 -9.51 1.23 18.89
N LEU A 589 -9.86 -0.06 18.91
CA LEU A 589 -9.18 -1.11 18.14
C LEU A 589 -9.27 -0.87 16.62
N SER A 590 -10.47 -0.57 16.10
CA SER A 590 -10.70 -0.27 14.67
C SER A 590 -9.90 0.93 14.14
N SER A 591 -9.37 1.78 15.04
CA SER A 591 -8.53 2.92 14.68
C SER A 591 -7.04 2.57 14.53
N VAL A 592 -6.61 1.39 15.01
CA VAL A 592 -5.21 0.91 14.87
C VAL A 592 -5.07 -0.31 13.96
N VAL A 593 -6.17 -0.99 13.59
CA VAL A 593 -6.20 -2.15 12.67
C VAL A 593 -6.93 -1.83 11.38
N GLU A 594 -6.69 -2.65 10.37
CA GLU A 594 -7.19 -2.46 9.02
C GLU A 594 -8.62 -2.95 8.93
N CYS A 595 -8.83 -4.23 9.23
CA CYS A 595 -10.13 -4.83 9.46
C CYS A 595 -10.24 -5.29 10.93
N LEU A 596 -11.37 -4.95 11.58
CA LEU A 596 -11.75 -5.46 12.90
C LEU A 596 -12.96 -6.39 12.78
N ILE A 597 -12.76 -7.68 12.99
CA ILE A 597 -13.85 -8.65 13.06
C ILE A 597 -14.37 -8.70 14.50
N SER A 598 -15.67 -8.53 14.71
CA SER A 598 -16.31 -8.75 16.01
C SER A 598 -17.79 -9.13 15.84
N HIS A 599 -18.53 -9.23 16.93
CA HIS A 599 -19.85 -9.89 16.97
C HIS A 599 -20.92 -9.01 17.66
N PRO A 600 -22.23 -9.33 17.54
CA PRO A 600 -23.33 -8.49 18.02
C PRO A 600 -23.15 -7.93 19.43
N ASN A 601 -22.78 -8.76 20.42
CA ASN A 601 -22.58 -8.34 21.83
C ASN A 601 -21.48 -7.27 22.05
N VAL A 602 -20.54 -7.06 21.11
CA VAL A 602 -19.53 -5.99 21.18
C VAL A 602 -19.97 -4.72 20.43
N LEU A 603 -20.89 -4.86 19.48
CA LEU A 603 -21.22 -3.82 18.49
C LEU A 603 -22.62 -3.21 18.67
N ASN A 604 -23.53 -3.93 19.33
CA ASN A 604 -24.87 -3.50 19.67
C ASN A 604 -24.88 -2.61 20.92
N ALA A 605 -25.62 -1.49 20.88
CA ALA A 605 -25.80 -0.58 22.03
C ALA A 605 -27.28 -0.14 22.14
N ALA A 606 -28.19 -1.11 22.08
CA ALA A 606 -29.64 -0.95 22.00
C ALA A 606 -30.10 -0.02 20.85
N MET A 607 -30.44 1.24 21.14
CA MET A 607 -30.75 2.22 20.08
C MET A 607 -29.53 2.95 19.53
N LEU A 608 -28.42 2.95 20.25
CA LEU A 608 -27.18 3.59 19.84
C LEU A 608 -26.42 2.68 18.87
N TYR A 609 -25.76 3.27 17.89
CA TYR A 609 -24.83 2.58 17.00
C TYR A 609 -23.69 3.55 16.66
N TRP A 610 -22.51 3.03 16.34
CA TRP A 610 -21.40 3.82 15.82
C TRP A 610 -20.91 3.20 14.51
N PRO A 611 -20.96 3.91 13.36
CA PRO A 611 -20.47 3.37 12.10
C PRO A 611 -18.94 3.25 12.14
N MET A 612 -18.45 2.02 11.99
CA MET A 612 -17.02 1.70 11.84
C MET A 612 -16.86 1.04 10.47
N PRO A 613 -16.44 1.78 9.42
CA PRO A 613 -16.49 1.32 8.03
C PRO A 613 -15.58 0.11 7.77
N ASN A 614 -14.65 -0.15 8.68
CA ASN A 614 -13.68 -1.23 8.63
C ASN A 614 -13.90 -2.30 9.71
N SER A 615 -15.12 -2.39 10.27
CA SER A 615 -15.49 -3.43 11.24
C SER A 615 -16.55 -4.37 10.67
N LEU A 616 -16.32 -5.68 10.81
CA LEU A 616 -17.22 -6.71 10.32
C LEU A 616 -18.08 -7.26 11.46
N TYR A 617 -19.40 -7.25 11.25
CA TYR A 617 -20.43 -7.70 12.19
C TYR A 617 -20.75 -9.18 11.95
N VAL A 618 -20.08 -10.07 12.70
CA VAL A 618 -20.11 -11.53 12.48
C VAL A 618 -20.83 -12.22 13.65
N GLU A 619 -21.83 -13.04 13.33
CA GLU A 619 -22.58 -13.80 14.33
C GLU A 619 -21.68 -14.86 15.02
N GLY A 620 -21.91 -15.18 16.29
CA GLY A 620 -20.98 -15.98 17.10
C GLY A 620 -20.67 -17.36 16.53
N TYR A 621 -21.68 -18.11 16.09
CA TYR A 621 -21.45 -19.42 15.48
C TYR A 621 -20.74 -19.30 14.13
N ALA A 622 -21.04 -18.26 13.35
CA ALA A 622 -20.30 -17.95 12.12
C ALA A 622 -18.83 -17.60 12.41
N LEU A 623 -18.53 -16.92 13.51
CA LEU A 623 -17.18 -16.56 13.93
C LEU A 623 -16.35 -17.79 14.33
N ASP A 624 -16.96 -18.76 15.03
CA ASP A 624 -16.31 -20.05 15.32
C ASP A 624 -16.01 -20.83 14.04
N ARG A 625 -17.01 -21.00 13.15
CA ARG A 625 -16.82 -21.74 11.88
C ARG A 625 -15.82 -21.03 10.95
N PHE A 626 -15.73 -19.71 11.04
CA PHE A 626 -14.68 -18.91 10.39
C PHE A 626 -13.30 -19.26 10.96
N ALA A 627 -13.12 -19.17 12.28
CA ALA A 627 -11.85 -19.42 12.98
C ALA A 627 -11.28 -20.82 12.69
N GLU A 628 -12.14 -21.85 12.64
CA GLU A 628 -11.81 -23.23 12.25
C GLU A 628 -11.33 -23.37 10.78
N GLY A 629 -11.52 -22.34 9.95
CA GLY A 629 -11.34 -22.43 8.50
C GLY A 629 -12.35 -23.37 7.85
N LEU A 630 -13.59 -23.41 8.35
CA LEU A 630 -14.74 -24.01 7.67
C LEU A 630 -15.50 -22.98 6.84
N TRP A 631 -15.62 -21.74 7.32
CA TRP A 631 -16.32 -20.64 6.65
C TRP A 631 -15.33 -19.51 6.30
N ALA A 632 -15.69 -18.69 5.31
CA ALA A 632 -15.04 -17.43 4.97
C ALA A 632 -16.05 -16.28 5.07
N LEU A 633 -15.57 -15.08 5.37
CA LEU A 633 -16.38 -13.87 5.49
C LEU A 633 -16.26 -13.08 4.19
N GLN A 634 -17.37 -12.88 3.48
CA GLN A 634 -17.43 -12.04 2.28
C GLN A 634 -18.00 -10.67 2.66
N PRO A 635 -17.19 -9.60 2.72
CA PRO A 635 -17.70 -8.24 2.86
C PRO A 635 -18.73 -7.91 1.77
N VAL A 636 -19.70 -7.06 2.11
CA VAL A 636 -20.77 -6.64 1.21
C VAL A 636 -21.02 -5.15 1.35
N HIS A 637 -21.29 -4.50 0.22
CA HIS A 637 -21.71 -3.09 0.23
C HIS A 637 -23.05 -2.90 0.98
N GLN A 638 -24.01 -3.81 0.78
CA GLN A 638 -25.31 -3.75 1.42
C GLN A 638 -26.04 -5.12 1.37
N ASN A 639 -26.66 -5.52 2.48
CA ASN A 639 -27.56 -6.67 2.58
C ASN A 639 -29.03 -6.33 2.28
N ARG A 640 -29.87 -7.34 2.08
CA ARG A 640 -31.34 -7.28 2.04
C ARG A 640 -31.86 -7.91 3.32
N VAL A 641 -32.18 -7.08 4.31
CA VAL A 641 -32.53 -7.53 5.66
C VAL A 641 -34.02 -7.87 5.75
N GLY A 642 -34.34 -9.08 6.24
CA GLY A 642 -35.69 -9.47 6.63
C GLY A 642 -35.87 -9.49 8.15
N LEU A 643 -37.12 -9.38 8.62
CA LEU A 643 -37.43 -9.54 10.05
C LEU A 643 -38.39 -10.73 10.29
N VAL A 644 -38.05 -11.57 11.27
CA VAL A 644 -39.00 -12.52 11.86
C VAL A 644 -39.47 -11.98 13.20
N PHE A 645 -40.78 -11.77 13.35
CA PHE A 645 -41.42 -11.50 14.63
C PHE A 645 -42.03 -12.78 15.19
N ASP A 646 -41.85 -13.02 16.48
CA ASP A 646 -42.53 -14.08 17.21
C ASP A 646 -44.02 -13.75 17.40
N ALA A 647 -44.90 -14.71 17.09
CA ALA A 647 -46.34 -14.63 17.33
C ALA A 647 -46.73 -14.51 18.82
N GLY A 648 -45.77 -14.67 19.74
CA GLY A 648 -45.94 -14.34 21.16
C GLY A 648 -45.92 -12.83 21.49
N ILE A 649 -45.49 -11.97 20.56
CA ILE A 649 -45.36 -10.52 20.80
C ILE A 649 -46.72 -9.83 20.79
N GLU A 650 -46.98 -9.01 21.81
CA GLU A 650 -48.20 -8.21 21.98
C GLU A 650 -48.35 -7.13 20.89
N GLU A 651 -49.59 -6.79 20.51
CA GLU A 651 -49.87 -5.89 19.39
C GLU A 651 -49.19 -4.51 19.52
N GLU A 652 -49.22 -3.87 20.70
CA GLU A 652 -48.50 -2.60 20.88
C GLU A 652 -46.98 -2.78 20.73
N LEU A 653 -46.41 -3.83 21.32
CA LEU A 653 -44.96 -4.08 21.28
C LEU A 653 -44.49 -4.40 19.85
N LEU A 654 -45.30 -5.13 19.06
CA LEU A 654 -45.07 -5.34 17.63
C LEU A 654 -45.14 -4.01 16.85
N ILE A 655 -46.13 -3.16 17.13
CA ILE A 655 -46.25 -1.83 16.52
C ILE A 655 -45.02 -0.96 16.85
N ARG A 656 -44.46 -1.02 18.06
CA ARG A 656 -43.21 -0.30 18.42
C ARG A 656 -42.03 -0.76 17.59
N HIS A 657 -41.84 -2.07 17.42
CA HIS A 657 -40.75 -2.58 16.60
C HIS A 657 -40.93 -2.24 15.11
N LEU A 658 -42.17 -2.25 14.58
CA LEU A 658 -42.46 -1.81 13.21
C LEU A 658 -42.19 -0.29 13.03
N GLN A 659 -42.54 0.55 14.02
CA GLN A 659 -42.18 1.98 14.02
C GLN A 659 -40.66 2.19 14.01
N VAL A 660 -39.89 1.34 14.71
CA VAL A 660 -38.42 1.36 14.69
C VAL A 660 -37.86 0.90 13.34
N VAL A 661 -38.45 -0.09 12.68
CA VAL A 661 -38.11 -0.47 11.30
C VAL A 661 -38.33 0.71 10.36
N ASP A 662 -39.49 1.36 10.38
CA ASP A 662 -39.76 2.49 9.49
C ASP A 662 -38.88 3.72 9.81
N ALA A 663 -38.60 3.99 11.09
CA ALA A 663 -37.70 5.06 11.50
C ALA A 663 -36.25 4.82 11.01
N THR A 664 -35.74 3.59 11.09
CA THR A 664 -34.39 3.27 10.62
C THR A 664 -34.30 3.23 9.09
N ARG A 665 -35.34 2.75 8.39
CA ARG A 665 -35.45 2.88 6.92
C ARG A 665 -35.41 4.34 6.49
N ALA A 666 -36.20 5.20 7.12
CA ALA A 666 -36.35 6.60 6.73
C ALA A 666 -35.16 7.48 7.13
N SER A 667 -34.55 7.25 8.30
CA SER A 667 -33.52 8.13 8.87
C SER A 667 -32.09 7.66 8.58
N LEU A 668 -31.87 6.35 8.47
CA LEU A 668 -30.56 5.74 8.28
C LEU A 668 -30.42 5.06 6.89
N GLY A 669 -31.49 5.03 6.09
CA GLY A 669 -31.49 4.43 4.75
C GLY A 669 -31.41 2.91 4.73
N LEU A 670 -31.73 2.22 5.84
CA LEU A 670 -31.44 0.79 5.98
C LEU A 670 -32.26 -0.10 5.02
N PRO A 671 -31.65 -1.16 4.46
CA PRO A 671 -32.19 -1.97 3.37
C PRO A 671 -33.12 -3.09 3.85
N ILE A 672 -34.09 -2.76 4.70
CA ILE A 672 -35.12 -3.72 5.12
C ILE A 672 -36.04 -4.00 3.93
N VAL A 673 -36.27 -5.27 3.60
CA VAL A 673 -37.12 -5.65 2.44
C VAL A 673 -38.49 -6.22 2.81
N GLY A 674 -38.69 -6.65 4.06
CA GLY A 674 -39.99 -7.14 4.54
C GLY A 674 -39.89 -7.86 5.89
N TYR A 675 -41.05 -8.25 6.44
CA TYR A 675 -41.13 -9.05 7.66
C TYR A 675 -42.12 -10.21 7.50
N THR A 676 -42.02 -11.19 8.40
CA THR A 676 -43.04 -12.22 8.65
C THR A 676 -43.27 -12.35 10.15
N VAL A 677 -44.40 -12.92 10.53
CA VAL A 677 -44.63 -13.45 11.88
C VAL A 677 -44.38 -14.97 11.84
N THR A 678 -44.02 -15.58 12.97
CA THR A 678 -43.99 -17.05 13.13
C THR A 678 -45.42 -17.63 13.11
N ASP A 679 -45.58 -18.93 12.87
CA ASP A 679 -46.93 -19.54 12.84
C ASP A 679 -47.48 -19.87 14.23
N THR A 680 -46.61 -19.99 15.22
CA THR A 680 -46.95 -20.15 16.64
C THR A 680 -45.89 -19.48 17.54
N PRO A 681 -46.25 -19.06 18.77
CA PRO A 681 -45.30 -18.46 19.70
C PRO A 681 -44.07 -19.34 19.96
N LEU A 682 -42.88 -18.76 19.99
CA LEU A 682 -41.63 -19.51 20.15
C LEU A 682 -41.46 -20.11 21.54
N LEU A 683 -42.05 -19.47 22.55
CA LEU A 683 -41.97 -19.82 23.98
C LEU A 683 -40.50 -19.91 24.42
N VAL A 684 -39.91 -18.74 24.61
CA VAL A 684 -38.52 -18.56 25.05
C VAL A 684 -38.42 -18.87 26.54
N GLU A 685 -37.40 -19.64 26.94
CA GLU A 685 -37.04 -19.94 28.32
C GLU A 685 -35.56 -19.59 28.55
N LYS A 686 -35.26 -18.93 29.67
CA LYS A 686 -33.91 -18.48 30.09
C LYS A 686 -33.59 -19.00 31.50
N TRP A 687 -32.32 -19.30 31.76
CA TRP A 687 -31.82 -19.65 33.10
C TRP A 687 -30.30 -19.44 33.20
N VAL A 688 -29.78 -19.42 34.44
CA VAL A 688 -28.33 -19.48 34.69
C VAL A 688 -27.90 -20.96 34.79
N ASP A 689 -26.85 -21.35 34.08
CA ASP A 689 -26.29 -22.69 34.22
C ASP A 689 -25.59 -22.84 35.59
N PRO A 690 -25.99 -23.81 36.44
CA PRO A 690 -25.50 -23.92 37.82
C PRO A 690 -24.07 -24.47 37.94
N THR A 691 -23.42 -24.85 36.83
CA THR A 691 -22.06 -25.40 36.81
C THR A 691 -21.03 -24.36 36.35
N SER A 692 -21.42 -23.52 35.39
CA SER A 692 -20.57 -22.53 34.71
C SER A 692 -20.94 -21.07 35.02
N GLY A 693 -22.10 -20.82 35.62
CA GLY A 693 -22.55 -19.47 36.01
C GLY A 693 -22.96 -18.56 34.84
N GLN A 694 -22.98 -19.06 33.60
CA GLN A 694 -23.37 -18.31 32.42
C GLN A 694 -24.88 -18.36 32.18
N SER A 695 -25.45 -17.33 31.56
CA SER A 695 -26.84 -17.37 31.08
C SER A 695 -26.96 -18.33 29.90
N THR A 696 -28.06 -19.06 29.82
CA THR A 696 -28.39 -19.92 28.67
C THR A 696 -29.91 -20.13 28.59
N GLY A 697 -30.38 -20.90 27.61
CA GLY A 697 -31.81 -21.16 27.48
C GLY A 697 -32.20 -21.96 26.25
N ARG A 698 -33.49 -21.90 25.90
CA ARG A 698 -34.07 -22.56 24.73
C ARG A 698 -35.32 -21.84 24.24
N ILE A 699 -35.75 -22.20 23.03
CA ILE A 699 -37.10 -21.94 22.53
C ILE A 699 -37.83 -23.29 22.41
N GLN A 700 -39.09 -23.38 22.86
CA GLN A 700 -39.82 -24.65 22.78
C GLN A 700 -40.22 -25.02 21.34
N ARG A 701 -40.35 -24.04 20.44
CA ARG A 701 -40.85 -24.24 19.06
C ARG A 701 -39.87 -23.79 17.97
N PRO A 702 -38.64 -24.37 17.89
CA PRO A 702 -37.63 -23.97 16.92
C PRO A 702 -38.11 -24.07 15.47
N ASP A 703 -38.92 -25.08 15.13
CA ASP A 703 -39.43 -25.27 13.77
C ASP A 703 -40.31 -24.09 13.28
N SER A 704 -40.97 -23.38 14.21
CA SER A 704 -41.80 -22.19 13.94
C SER A 704 -40.92 -21.04 13.43
N LEU A 705 -39.75 -20.84 14.06
CA LEU A 705 -38.73 -19.88 13.62
C LEU A 705 -38.12 -20.31 12.27
N LEU A 706 -37.77 -21.59 12.12
CA LEU A 706 -37.15 -22.09 10.88
C LEU A 706 -38.08 -21.90 9.67
N ARG A 707 -39.37 -22.25 9.79
CA ARG A 707 -40.37 -21.99 8.72
C ARG A 707 -40.50 -20.51 8.38
N ALA A 708 -40.48 -19.63 9.38
CA ALA A 708 -40.55 -18.18 9.18
C ALA A 708 -39.34 -17.63 8.40
N VAL A 709 -38.12 -18.06 8.76
CA VAL A 709 -36.90 -17.67 8.04
C VAL A 709 -36.89 -18.21 6.60
N GLU A 710 -37.30 -19.46 6.40
CA GLU A 710 -37.37 -20.07 5.07
C GLU A 710 -38.36 -19.33 4.15
N ASN A 711 -39.53 -18.95 4.67
CA ASN A 711 -40.52 -18.14 3.95
C ASN A 711 -39.95 -16.78 3.51
N LEU A 712 -39.21 -16.08 4.37
CA LEU A 712 -38.53 -14.83 4.00
C LEU A 712 -37.47 -15.05 2.91
N LYS A 713 -36.62 -16.06 3.09
CA LYS A 713 -35.49 -16.39 2.19
C LYS A 713 -35.99 -16.68 0.78
N ASN A 714 -37.03 -17.51 0.68
CA ASN A 714 -37.64 -17.92 -0.59
C ASN A 714 -38.51 -16.82 -1.21
N GLY A 715 -39.34 -16.12 -0.41
CA GLY A 715 -40.30 -15.14 -0.92
C GLY A 715 -39.71 -13.77 -1.25
N SER A 716 -38.85 -13.23 -0.38
CA SER A 716 -38.36 -11.84 -0.48
C SER A 716 -36.91 -11.70 -0.95
N LYS A 717 -36.21 -12.83 -1.18
CA LYS A 717 -34.76 -12.86 -1.47
C LYS A 717 -33.96 -12.07 -0.42
N VAL A 718 -34.20 -12.33 0.86
CA VAL A 718 -33.35 -11.82 1.95
C VAL A 718 -32.02 -12.56 1.95
N ASN A 719 -30.95 -11.87 2.35
CA ASN A 719 -29.66 -12.49 2.62
C ASN A 719 -29.13 -12.17 4.04
N ALA A 720 -29.88 -11.43 4.85
CA ALA A 720 -29.63 -11.26 6.28
C ALA A 720 -30.96 -11.21 7.03
N VAL A 721 -31.00 -11.64 8.30
CA VAL A 721 -32.24 -11.72 9.09
C VAL A 721 -32.05 -11.14 10.49
N ALA A 722 -32.96 -10.27 10.92
CA ALA A 722 -33.17 -9.97 12.33
C ALA A 722 -34.29 -10.85 12.87
N VAL A 723 -34.08 -11.47 14.03
CA VAL A 723 -35.15 -12.18 14.77
C VAL A 723 -35.53 -11.35 15.99
N VAL A 724 -36.82 -11.14 16.17
CA VAL A 724 -37.41 -10.49 17.35
C VAL A 724 -38.32 -11.50 18.04
N ALA A 725 -37.91 -12.02 19.19
CA ALA A 725 -38.65 -13.02 19.96
C ALA A 725 -39.22 -12.45 21.26
N ARG A 726 -40.39 -12.95 21.72
CA ARG A 726 -40.95 -12.55 23.01
C ARG A 726 -40.26 -13.31 24.13
N PHE A 727 -39.47 -12.60 24.93
CA PHE A 727 -38.84 -13.16 26.12
C PHE A 727 -39.82 -13.13 27.30
N PRO A 728 -39.65 -13.99 28.33
CA PRO A 728 -40.31 -13.78 29.61
C PRO A 728 -39.86 -12.43 30.19
N ASP A 729 -40.80 -11.64 30.70
CA ASP A 729 -40.46 -10.50 31.56
C ASP A 729 -39.85 -11.05 32.86
N ASP A 730 -38.80 -10.41 33.36
CA ASP A 730 -38.06 -10.87 34.55
C ASP A 730 -38.79 -10.55 35.87
N ASP A 731 -38.60 -11.41 36.87
CA ASP A 731 -38.99 -11.12 38.25
C ASP A 731 -38.17 -9.93 38.79
N THR A 732 -38.78 -9.10 39.63
CA THR A 732 -38.25 -7.77 39.97
C THR A 732 -36.92 -7.77 40.73
N GLU A 733 -36.50 -8.89 41.34
CA GLU A 733 -35.25 -8.98 42.09
C GLU A 733 -34.02 -9.19 41.17
N ASP A 734 -34.16 -9.89 40.03
CA ASP A 734 -33.05 -10.13 39.09
C ASP A 734 -32.76 -8.90 38.21
N LEU A 735 -33.79 -8.10 37.89
CA LEU A 735 -33.66 -6.85 37.14
C LEU A 735 -32.79 -5.80 37.84
N ASP A 736 -32.87 -5.72 39.17
CA ASP A 736 -32.19 -4.67 39.93
C ASP A 736 -30.66 -4.80 39.86
N ASP A 737 -30.09 -6.01 40.02
CA ASP A 737 -28.63 -6.16 40.05
C ASP A 737 -28.00 -5.91 38.67
N TYR A 738 -28.64 -6.34 37.58
CA TYR A 738 -28.19 -6.04 36.21
C TYR A 738 -28.28 -4.54 35.89
N ARG A 739 -29.38 -3.88 36.25
CA ARG A 739 -29.55 -2.43 36.06
C ARG A 739 -28.58 -1.61 36.91
N GLN A 740 -28.11 -2.16 38.04
CA GLN A 740 -27.01 -1.64 38.86
C GLN A 740 -25.59 -1.99 38.33
N GLY A 741 -25.47 -2.69 37.19
CA GLY A 741 -24.19 -3.04 36.57
C GLY A 741 -23.47 -4.20 37.25
N LYS A 742 -24.21 -5.16 37.80
CA LYS A 742 -23.72 -6.39 38.45
C LYS A 742 -24.32 -7.64 37.79
N GLY A 743 -23.76 -8.80 38.11
CA GLY A 743 -24.28 -10.09 37.65
C GLY A 743 -24.02 -10.36 36.16
N ILE A 744 -24.97 -11.02 35.51
CA ILE A 744 -24.92 -11.42 34.10
C ILE A 744 -26.22 -11.01 33.41
N ASP A 745 -26.16 -10.72 32.12
CA ASP A 745 -27.35 -10.60 31.27
C ASP A 745 -28.04 -11.97 31.15
N LEU A 746 -29.33 -12.07 31.54
CA LEU A 746 -30.13 -13.30 31.47
C LEU A 746 -30.77 -13.54 30.08
N LEU A 747 -30.87 -12.51 29.24
CA LEU A 747 -31.41 -12.58 27.88
C LEU A 747 -30.35 -13.13 26.92
N ALA A 748 -29.16 -12.54 26.99
CA ALA A 748 -27.97 -12.78 26.18
C ALA A 748 -27.76 -14.24 25.73
N GLY A 749 -27.74 -15.18 26.67
CA GLY A 749 -27.49 -16.59 26.37
C GLY A 749 -28.52 -17.23 25.44
N VAL A 750 -29.78 -16.78 25.49
CA VAL A 750 -30.85 -17.29 24.62
C VAL A 750 -30.90 -16.55 23.29
N GLU A 751 -30.52 -15.28 23.25
CA GLU A 751 -30.32 -14.54 22.00
C GLU A 751 -29.29 -15.25 21.10
N ALA A 752 -28.18 -15.70 21.70
CA ALA A 752 -27.15 -16.49 21.03
C ALA A 752 -27.71 -17.83 20.53
N VAL A 753 -28.49 -18.55 21.34
CA VAL A 753 -29.16 -19.81 20.90
C VAL A 753 -30.07 -19.57 19.69
N ILE A 754 -30.82 -18.46 19.67
CA ILE A 754 -31.71 -18.09 18.56
C ILE A 754 -30.91 -17.74 17.30
N SER A 755 -29.87 -16.90 17.39
CA SER A 755 -29.05 -16.51 16.23
C SER A 755 -28.22 -17.69 15.69
N HIS A 756 -27.58 -18.47 16.57
CA HIS A 756 -26.86 -19.69 16.21
C HIS A 756 -27.76 -20.67 15.43
N LEU A 757 -29.00 -20.87 15.88
CA LEU A 757 -29.95 -21.77 15.22
C LEU A 757 -30.27 -21.32 13.79
N VAL A 758 -30.46 -20.02 13.55
CA VAL A 758 -30.72 -19.48 12.20
C VAL A 758 -29.47 -19.57 11.33
N VAL A 759 -28.31 -19.12 11.82
CA VAL A 759 -27.05 -19.12 11.07
C VAL A 759 -26.64 -20.54 10.69
N ARG A 760 -26.72 -21.49 11.61
CA ARG A 760 -26.35 -22.90 11.39
C ARG A 760 -27.21 -23.58 10.32
N ASN A 761 -28.50 -23.27 10.24
CA ASN A 761 -29.42 -23.88 9.27
C ASN A 761 -29.40 -23.16 7.90
N PHE A 762 -29.32 -21.83 7.89
CA PHE A 762 -29.53 -21.03 6.67
C PHE A 762 -28.26 -20.41 6.06
N GLN A 763 -27.13 -20.41 6.77
CA GLN A 763 -25.82 -19.93 6.31
C GLN A 763 -25.85 -18.47 5.80
N ILE A 764 -26.62 -17.62 6.49
CA ILE A 764 -26.75 -16.18 6.24
C ILE A 764 -26.57 -15.42 7.56
N PRO A 765 -26.10 -14.16 7.54
CA PRO A 765 -26.05 -13.31 8.73
C PRO A 765 -27.38 -13.23 9.47
N CYS A 766 -27.33 -13.50 10.78
CA CYS A 766 -28.45 -13.33 11.69
C CYS A 766 -28.00 -12.55 12.92
N ALA A 767 -28.90 -11.77 13.50
CA ALA A 767 -28.79 -11.26 14.85
C ALA A 767 -30.18 -11.15 15.47
N HIS A 768 -30.23 -10.94 16.78
CA HIS A 768 -31.44 -10.97 17.58
C HIS A 768 -31.68 -9.62 18.26
N ALA A 769 -32.93 -9.32 18.58
CA ALA A 769 -33.34 -8.26 19.50
C ALA A 769 -34.50 -8.79 20.39
N PRO A 770 -34.49 -8.61 21.71
CA PRO A 770 -35.52 -9.17 22.58
C PRO A 770 -36.74 -8.24 22.62
N ALA A 771 -37.92 -8.81 22.40
CA ALA A 771 -39.17 -8.14 22.75
C ALA A 771 -39.47 -8.43 24.23
N VAL A 772 -39.32 -7.39 25.04
CA VAL A 772 -39.65 -7.32 26.47
C VAL A 772 -40.51 -6.08 26.73
N LEU A 773 -41.24 -6.05 27.84
CA LEU A 773 -41.93 -4.83 28.27
C LEU A 773 -40.90 -3.76 28.72
N PRO A 774 -41.17 -2.45 28.49
CA PRO A 774 -40.28 -1.40 28.97
C PRO A 774 -40.25 -1.39 30.51
N PRO A 775 -39.06 -1.43 31.15
CA PRO A 775 -38.94 -1.46 32.60
C PRO A 775 -39.40 -0.15 33.25
N GLN A 776 -39.67 -0.18 34.56
CA GLN A 776 -40.02 1.03 35.31
C GLN A 776 -38.79 1.94 35.48
N LEU A 777 -38.97 3.24 35.26
CA LEU A 777 -37.91 4.25 35.35
C LEU A 777 -37.21 4.22 36.71
N ASP A 778 -35.90 3.94 36.72
CA ASP A 778 -35.05 4.07 37.91
C ASP A 778 -34.18 5.34 37.85
N ILE A 779 -33.92 5.92 39.02
CA ILE A 779 -33.04 7.07 39.26
C ILE A 779 -31.60 6.61 39.61
N SER A 780 -31.43 5.38 40.11
CA SER A 780 -30.13 4.79 40.47
C SER A 780 -29.43 3.99 39.37
N LEU A 781 -29.96 3.99 38.14
CA LEU A 781 -29.47 3.26 36.96
C LEU A 781 -27.95 3.38 36.71
N CYS A 782 -27.29 2.26 36.41
CA CYS A 782 -25.87 2.24 36.05
C CYS A 782 -25.61 2.78 34.63
N PRO A 783 -24.58 3.63 34.41
CA PRO A 783 -24.23 4.12 33.07
C PRO A 783 -23.87 3.05 32.02
N ARG A 784 -23.64 1.79 32.42
CA ARG A 784 -23.32 0.66 31.50
C ARG A 784 -24.56 0.02 30.88
N SER A 785 -25.63 -0.14 31.66
CA SER A 785 -26.95 -0.63 31.22
C SER A 785 -27.82 0.49 30.64
N ALA A 786 -27.49 1.76 30.90
CA ALA A 786 -28.33 2.91 30.57
C ALA A 786 -28.65 3.12 29.07
N ALA A 787 -27.98 2.46 28.12
CA ALA A 787 -28.32 2.52 26.70
C ALA A 787 -29.68 1.85 26.40
N GLU A 788 -30.04 0.85 27.20
CA GLU A 788 -31.19 -0.05 27.02
C GLU A 788 -32.50 0.67 27.36
N GLU A 789 -32.50 1.43 28.47
CA GLU A 789 -33.64 2.25 28.94
C GLU A 789 -34.08 3.31 27.91
N ILE A 790 -33.15 3.84 27.11
CA ILE A 790 -33.49 4.80 26.05
C ILE A 790 -34.19 4.11 24.87
N GLY A 791 -33.96 2.80 24.67
CA GLY A 791 -34.23 2.11 23.42
C GLY A 791 -34.57 0.62 23.53
N TYR A 792 -35.45 0.27 24.49
CA TYR A 792 -35.87 -1.09 24.90
C TYR A 792 -36.36 -2.07 23.80
N THR A 793 -36.38 -1.65 22.54
CA THR A 793 -36.59 -2.55 21.38
C THR A 793 -35.30 -3.21 20.88
N PHE A 794 -34.11 -2.67 21.22
CA PHE A 794 -32.74 -3.08 20.81
C PHE A 794 -32.45 -3.15 19.29
N LEU A 795 -33.49 -3.15 18.46
CA LEU A 795 -33.50 -3.39 17.03
C LEU A 795 -32.72 -2.38 16.16
N PRO A 796 -32.52 -1.08 16.52
CA PRO A 796 -31.80 -0.14 15.65
C PRO A 796 -30.35 -0.55 15.37
N CYS A 797 -29.59 -0.93 16.40
CA CYS A 797 -28.20 -1.34 16.23
C CYS A 797 -28.08 -2.69 15.49
N VAL A 798 -29.01 -3.62 15.77
CA VAL A 798 -29.12 -4.92 15.12
C VAL A 798 -29.36 -4.77 13.61
N LEU A 799 -30.30 -3.91 13.20
CA LEU A 799 -30.55 -3.62 11.78
C LEU A 799 -29.37 -2.91 11.12
N ALA A 800 -28.72 -1.99 11.82
CA ALA A 800 -27.54 -1.29 11.31
C ALA A 800 -26.38 -2.27 11.07
N GLY A 801 -26.04 -3.13 12.03
CA GLY A 801 -24.99 -4.15 11.90
C GLY A 801 -25.31 -5.18 10.81
N LEU A 802 -26.54 -5.68 10.75
CA LEU A 802 -26.97 -6.61 9.70
C LEU A 802 -26.99 -5.99 8.29
N SER A 803 -27.09 -4.66 8.17
CA SER A 803 -27.11 -4.00 6.85
C SER A 803 -25.79 -4.15 6.08
N THR A 804 -24.65 -4.33 6.77
CA THR A 804 -23.31 -4.51 6.19
C THR A 804 -22.58 -5.77 6.67
N ALA A 805 -23.22 -6.61 7.49
CA ALA A 805 -22.67 -7.89 7.96
C ALA A 805 -22.17 -8.77 6.79
N PRO A 806 -20.94 -9.30 6.83
CA PRO A 806 -20.39 -10.10 5.74
C PRO A 806 -21.17 -11.40 5.53
N GLN A 807 -21.36 -11.78 4.27
CA GLN A 807 -21.98 -13.05 3.90
C GLN A 807 -21.06 -14.24 4.20
N TYR A 808 -21.64 -15.40 4.50
CA TYR A 808 -20.88 -16.58 4.92
C TYR A 808 -20.68 -17.54 3.75
N LEU A 809 -19.42 -17.73 3.33
CA LEU A 809 -19.06 -18.70 2.29
C LEU A 809 -18.60 -19.99 2.96
N VAL A 810 -19.30 -21.10 2.71
CA VAL A 810 -19.01 -22.40 3.33
C VAL A 810 -18.12 -23.26 2.44
N LYS A 811 -17.11 -23.90 3.05
CA LYS A 811 -16.13 -24.82 2.43
C LYS A 811 -16.80 -25.92 1.60
N GLY A 812 -16.78 -25.71 0.29
CA GLY A 812 -17.52 -26.49 -0.71
C GLY A 812 -18.01 -25.60 -1.85
N ASN A 813 -18.31 -24.33 -1.56
CA ASN A 813 -18.59 -23.29 -2.55
C ASN A 813 -17.27 -22.74 -3.15
N ASN A 814 -17.34 -22.18 -4.35
CA ASN A 814 -16.23 -21.41 -4.92
C ASN A 814 -16.07 -20.09 -4.15
N PHE A 815 -14.96 -19.97 -3.41
CA PHE A 815 -14.57 -18.73 -2.76
C PHE A 815 -14.17 -17.67 -3.81
N SER A 816 -14.82 -16.50 -3.73
CA SER A 816 -14.47 -15.25 -4.43
C SER A 816 -13.04 -14.79 -4.12
N GLU A 817 -12.61 -13.68 -4.73
CA GLU A 817 -11.27 -13.12 -4.51
C GLU A 817 -11.25 -12.25 -3.25
N ASP A 818 -12.38 -11.62 -2.90
CA ASP A 818 -12.51 -10.59 -1.86
C ASP A 818 -12.96 -11.14 -0.48
N CYS A 819 -12.94 -12.46 -0.27
CA CYS A 819 -13.39 -13.07 0.99
C CYS A 819 -12.24 -13.26 1.99
N ILE A 820 -12.46 -12.82 3.23
CA ILE A 820 -11.52 -12.93 4.34
C ILE A 820 -11.58 -14.34 4.94
N LEU A 821 -10.41 -14.90 5.24
CA LEU A 821 -10.20 -16.21 5.84
C LEU A 821 -9.58 -16.07 7.23
N ALA A 822 -9.77 -17.07 8.10
CA ALA A 822 -9.10 -17.11 9.41
C ALA A 822 -7.56 -17.28 9.34
N GLY A 823 -6.97 -17.31 8.13
CA GLY A 823 -5.53 -17.21 7.90
C GLY A 823 -5.02 -15.80 7.65
N ASP A 824 -5.92 -14.81 7.53
CA ASP A 824 -5.63 -13.39 7.29
C ASP A 824 -5.74 -12.57 8.58
N VAL A 825 -6.16 -13.19 9.69
CA VAL A 825 -6.18 -12.58 11.03
C VAL A 825 -4.78 -12.61 11.63
N ASP A 826 -4.24 -11.43 11.95
CA ASP A 826 -2.92 -11.27 12.57
C ASP A 826 -2.99 -11.21 14.12
N SER A 827 -4.13 -10.89 14.74
CA SER A 827 -4.32 -10.96 16.20
C SER A 827 -5.77 -11.18 16.67
N VAL A 828 -5.93 -11.78 17.85
CA VAL A 828 -7.23 -12.06 18.50
C VAL A 828 -7.21 -11.52 19.93
N ILE A 829 -8.21 -10.74 20.32
CA ILE A 829 -8.34 -10.12 21.65
C ILE A 829 -9.50 -10.76 22.42
N VAL A 830 -9.25 -11.20 23.66
CA VAL A 830 -10.20 -11.98 24.50
C VAL A 830 -10.08 -11.66 26.00
N PRO A 831 -11.16 -11.75 26.80
CA PRO A 831 -11.12 -11.75 28.27
C PRO A 831 -10.17 -12.82 28.84
N ILE A 832 -9.47 -12.52 29.95
CA ILE A 832 -8.38 -13.38 30.48
C ILE A 832 -8.82 -14.79 30.90
N ASN A 833 -10.09 -14.99 31.23
CA ASN A 833 -10.65 -16.26 31.69
C ASN A 833 -11.74 -16.84 30.76
N ALA A 834 -11.80 -16.39 29.50
CA ALA A 834 -12.78 -16.85 28.51
C ALA A 834 -12.13 -17.41 27.22
N CYS A 835 -10.94 -18.00 27.33
CA CYS A 835 -10.19 -18.52 26.19
C CYS A 835 -10.62 -19.92 25.71
N GLY A 836 -11.64 -20.52 26.34
CA GLY A 836 -12.11 -21.89 26.07
C GLY A 836 -13.12 -22.03 24.94
N GLY A 837 -13.62 -20.93 24.37
CA GLY A 837 -14.58 -20.98 23.25
C GLY A 837 -13.97 -21.51 21.95
N ASP A 838 -14.78 -22.22 21.16
CA ASP A 838 -14.40 -22.88 19.90
C ASP A 838 -13.52 -21.99 19.01
N GLY A 839 -13.92 -20.75 18.74
CA GLY A 839 -13.15 -19.83 17.90
C GLY A 839 -11.77 -19.46 18.46
N VAL A 840 -11.64 -19.25 19.78
CA VAL A 840 -10.36 -18.94 20.42
C VAL A 840 -9.44 -20.16 20.38
N LEU A 841 -9.96 -21.35 20.68
CA LEU A 841 -9.24 -22.61 20.56
C LEU A 841 -8.82 -22.89 19.12
N ALA A 842 -9.69 -22.63 18.14
CA ALA A 842 -9.40 -22.81 16.72
C ALA A 842 -8.24 -21.89 16.28
N PHE A 843 -8.28 -20.59 16.61
CA PHE A 843 -7.18 -19.66 16.34
C PHE A 843 -5.87 -20.04 17.04
N ALA A 844 -5.92 -20.40 18.33
CA ALA A 844 -4.75 -20.75 19.13
C ALA A 844 -4.03 -22.01 18.61
N ASN A 845 -4.78 -22.99 18.08
CA ASN A 845 -4.25 -24.26 17.56
C ASN A 845 -3.82 -24.21 16.09
N ARG A 846 -3.86 -23.04 15.42
CA ARG A 846 -3.39 -22.89 14.04
C ARG A 846 -1.89 -23.15 13.92
N GLN A 847 -1.50 -23.98 12.94
CA GLN A 847 -0.09 -24.26 12.62
C GLN A 847 0.51 -23.35 11.53
N ILE A 848 -0.32 -22.60 10.79
CA ILE A 848 0.10 -21.71 9.71
C ILE A 848 -0.71 -20.42 9.82
N ASN A 849 -0.02 -19.27 9.84
CA ASN A 849 -0.58 -17.95 10.19
C ASN A 849 -1.39 -18.07 11.48
N LYS A 850 -0.68 -18.29 12.59
CA LYS A 850 -1.25 -18.28 13.94
C LYS A 850 -1.34 -16.81 14.38
N PRO A 851 -2.53 -16.27 14.68
CA PRO A 851 -2.66 -14.90 15.16
C PRO A 851 -2.03 -14.74 16.54
N LEU A 852 -1.60 -13.51 16.85
CA LEU A 852 -1.19 -13.13 18.19
C LEU A 852 -2.43 -13.11 19.11
N ILE A 853 -2.54 -14.08 20.01
CA ILE A 853 -3.59 -14.11 21.03
C ILE A 853 -3.24 -13.11 22.14
N ILE A 854 -4.17 -12.22 22.48
CA ILE A 854 -4.02 -11.16 23.47
C ILE A 854 -5.11 -11.32 24.53
N ALA A 855 -4.72 -11.62 25.76
CA ALA A 855 -5.62 -11.92 26.87
C ALA A 855 -5.62 -10.77 27.88
N VAL A 856 -6.80 -10.19 28.15
CA VAL A 856 -6.94 -8.90 28.85
C VAL A 856 -7.34 -9.10 30.32
N GLU A 857 -6.44 -8.77 31.26
CA GLU A 857 -6.55 -9.13 32.68
C GLU A 857 -7.65 -8.36 33.45
N GLU A 858 -7.95 -7.12 33.07
CA GLU A 858 -9.08 -6.35 33.63
C GLU A 858 -10.45 -6.92 33.21
N ASN A 859 -10.52 -7.58 32.04
CA ASN A 859 -11.79 -8.12 31.54
C ASN A 859 -11.97 -9.55 32.04
N GLN A 860 -12.69 -9.68 33.15
CA GLN A 860 -13.01 -10.95 33.79
C GLN A 860 -14.47 -11.31 33.53
N THR A 861 -14.74 -12.61 33.48
CA THR A 861 -16.05 -13.24 33.27
C THR A 861 -16.34 -14.24 34.40
N VAL A 862 -17.51 -14.88 34.40
CA VAL A 862 -17.81 -16.01 35.32
C VAL A 862 -17.02 -17.30 35.00
N LEU A 863 -16.40 -17.40 33.82
CA LEU A 863 -15.67 -18.57 33.37
C LEU A 863 -14.28 -18.70 34.04
N ASN A 864 -13.59 -19.82 33.84
CA ASN A 864 -12.25 -20.07 34.41
C ASN A 864 -11.23 -20.54 33.35
N ASP A 865 -11.50 -20.23 32.08
CA ASP A 865 -10.77 -20.70 30.91
C ASP A 865 -9.59 -19.78 30.60
N THR A 866 -8.54 -19.87 31.41
CA THR A 866 -7.33 -19.06 31.24
C THR A 866 -6.40 -19.63 30.16
N PRO A 867 -5.52 -18.81 29.54
CA PRO A 867 -4.49 -19.31 28.64
C PRO A 867 -3.58 -20.38 29.28
N ASP A 868 -3.26 -20.24 30.58
CA ASP A 868 -2.33 -21.14 31.27
C ASP A 868 -2.97 -22.52 31.50
N SER A 869 -4.25 -22.56 31.89
CA SER A 869 -5.00 -23.80 32.10
C SER A 869 -5.31 -24.56 30.81
N LEU A 870 -5.33 -23.87 29.67
CA LEU A 870 -5.57 -24.44 28.34
C LEU A 870 -4.29 -24.67 27.53
N GLY A 871 -3.11 -24.28 28.04
CA GLY A 871 -1.84 -24.37 27.30
C GLY A 871 -1.71 -23.40 26.12
N ILE A 872 -2.52 -22.34 26.08
CA ILE A 872 -2.53 -21.34 25.01
C ILE A 872 -1.40 -20.33 25.23
N GLU A 873 -0.52 -20.21 24.25
CA GLU A 873 0.45 -19.12 24.15
C GLU A 873 -0.28 -17.80 23.81
N ALA A 874 -0.35 -16.89 24.78
CA ALA A 874 -0.98 -15.58 24.65
C ALA A 874 -0.16 -14.46 25.32
N VAL A 875 -0.23 -13.25 24.76
CA VAL A 875 0.29 -12.03 25.39
C VAL A 875 -0.74 -11.53 26.40
N LYS A 876 -0.43 -11.70 27.69
CA LYS A 876 -1.23 -11.11 28.78
C LYS A 876 -0.96 -9.61 28.87
N VAL A 877 -2.03 -8.83 28.87
CA VAL A 877 -2.05 -7.37 28.96
C VAL A 877 -3.00 -6.95 30.07
N SER A 878 -2.63 -5.95 30.86
CA SER A 878 -3.42 -5.64 32.05
C SER A 878 -4.72 -4.91 31.73
N ASN A 879 -4.80 -4.25 30.57
CA ASN A 879 -6.00 -3.54 30.10
C ASN A 879 -6.07 -3.44 28.56
N TYR A 880 -7.23 -3.01 28.04
CA TYR A 880 -7.42 -2.82 26.59
C TYR A 880 -6.55 -1.72 25.99
N TRP A 881 -6.09 -0.72 26.76
CA TRP A 881 -5.14 0.28 26.25
C TRP A 881 -3.79 -0.37 25.92
N GLU A 882 -3.34 -1.30 26.75
CA GLU A 882 -2.14 -2.09 26.48
C GLU A 882 -2.40 -3.13 25.37
N ALA A 883 -3.61 -3.70 25.25
CA ALA A 883 -3.98 -4.53 24.09
C ALA A 883 -3.80 -3.77 22.77
N ILE A 884 -4.32 -2.54 22.68
CA ILE A 884 -4.16 -1.62 21.55
C ILE A 884 -2.66 -1.32 21.29
N GLY A 885 -1.87 -1.10 22.34
CA GLY A 885 -0.43 -0.90 22.23
C GLY A 885 0.35 -2.13 21.72
N VAL A 886 -0.04 -3.33 22.14
CA VAL A 886 0.51 -4.61 21.68
C VAL A 886 0.19 -4.85 20.20
N ILE A 887 -1.04 -4.52 19.77
CA ILE A 887 -1.46 -4.62 18.36
C ILE A 887 -0.69 -3.63 17.49
N ALA A 888 -0.58 -2.36 17.91
CA ALA A 888 0.20 -1.35 17.19
C ALA A 888 1.69 -1.73 17.07
N ALA A 889 2.27 -2.37 18.09
CA ALA A 889 3.62 -2.92 18.02
C ALA A 889 3.73 -4.10 17.03
N HIS A 890 2.81 -5.06 17.10
CA HIS A 890 2.81 -6.24 16.23
C HIS A 890 2.63 -5.86 14.76
N LYS A 891 1.69 -4.94 14.46
CA LYS A 891 1.48 -4.33 13.14
C LYS A 891 2.72 -3.61 12.61
N ALA A 892 3.48 -2.94 13.48
CA ALA A 892 4.77 -2.32 13.15
C ALA A 892 5.93 -3.32 12.98
N GLY A 893 5.68 -4.63 13.08
CA GLY A 893 6.71 -5.67 13.02
C GLY A 893 7.61 -5.74 14.27
N VAL A 894 7.18 -5.13 15.38
CA VAL A 894 7.93 -5.07 16.64
C VAL A 894 7.39 -6.12 17.61
N ASP A 895 8.27 -6.99 18.13
CA ASP A 895 7.93 -7.89 19.24
C ASP A 895 7.44 -7.06 20.44
N PRO A 896 6.16 -7.20 20.89
CA PRO A 896 5.62 -6.41 21.99
C PRO A 896 6.37 -6.63 23.32
N ASN A 897 7.08 -7.76 23.48
CA ASN A 897 7.95 -7.99 24.63
C ASN A 897 9.18 -7.08 24.65
N SER A 898 9.65 -6.59 23.49
CA SER A 898 10.77 -5.65 23.41
C SER A 898 10.45 -4.28 24.02
N LEU A 899 9.17 -3.91 24.08
CA LEU A 899 8.69 -2.68 24.71
C LEU A 899 8.57 -2.80 26.25
N ARG A 900 8.60 -4.02 26.81
CA ARG A 900 8.51 -4.29 28.25
C ARG A 900 9.91 -4.58 28.81
N ARG A 901 10.43 -3.65 29.64
CA ARG A 901 11.79 -3.63 30.24
C ARG A 901 12.35 -4.97 30.75
N ASN A 902 11.49 -5.85 31.26
CA ASN A 902 11.87 -7.13 31.88
C ASN A 902 11.46 -8.37 31.07
N ARG A 903 11.08 -8.22 29.79
CA ARG A 903 10.60 -9.32 28.93
C ARG A 903 11.55 -9.71 27.80
N ILE A 904 12.50 -8.85 27.42
CA ILE A 904 13.64 -9.26 26.58
C ILE A 904 14.50 -10.25 27.37
N LYS A 905 14.65 -11.48 26.86
CA LYS A 905 15.52 -12.52 27.42
C LYS A 905 16.78 -12.65 26.56
N ASN A 906 17.87 -13.13 27.16
CA ASN A 906 19.03 -13.58 26.40
C ASN A 906 18.63 -14.72 25.45
N ILE A 907 19.22 -14.76 24.25
CA ILE A 907 19.00 -15.84 23.27
C ILE A 907 19.48 -17.16 23.90
N ALA A 908 18.56 -18.08 24.12
CA ALA A 908 18.86 -19.43 24.58
C ALA A 908 19.30 -20.31 23.40
N PRO A 909 20.24 -21.27 23.60
CA PRO A 909 20.47 -22.33 22.62
C PRO A 909 19.19 -23.13 22.38
N ILE A 910 18.85 -23.41 21.12
CA ILE A 910 17.70 -24.25 20.80
C ILE A 910 18.03 -25.68 21.21
N SER A 911 17.50 -26.10 22.37
CA SER A 911 17.49 -27.50 22.77
C SER A 911 16.62 -28.29 21.80
N PHE A 912 17.23 -29.14 20.98
CA PHE A 912 16.51 -30.06 20.11
C PHE A 912 15.63 -31.01 20.95
N VAL A 913 14.33 -30.74 20.99
CA VAL A 913 13.32 -31.71 21.42
C VAL A 913 12.85 -32.44 20.16
N PRO A 914 13.09 -33.76 20.01
CA PRO A 914 12.56 -34.51 18.90
C PRO A 914 11.02 -34.49 18.90
N SER A 915 10.41 -34.56 17.71
CA SER A 915 8.96 -34.51 17.45
C SER A 915 8.10 -35.62 18.09
N ASN A 916 8.67 -36.40 19.01
CA ASN A 916 8.15 -37.69 19.45
C ASN A 916 7.92 -37.76 20.97
N GLY A 917 7.94 -36.61 21.68
CA GLY A 917 7.35 -36.44 23.02
C GLY A 917 8.06 -37.07 24.23
N TYR A 918 9.08 -37.92 24.05
CA TYR A 918 9.81 -38.54 25.17
C TYR A 918 11.01 -37.71 25.63
N ALA A 919 10.97 -37.26 26.89
CA ALA A 919 12.07 -36.59 27.55
C ALA A 919 13.20 -37.57 27.93
N ILE A 920 14.45 -37.24 27.60
CA ILE A 920 15.63 -37.98 28.05
C ILE A 920 16.09 -37.39 29.40
N SER A 921 16.13 -38.21 30.45
CA SER A 921 16.45 -37.78 31.81
C SER A 921 17.95 -37.76 32.11
N ASN A 922 18.44 -36.60 32.55
CA ASN A 922 19.57 -36.39 33.48
C ASN A 922 20.85 -37.26 33.40
N ALA A 923 21.94 -36.63 32.96
CA ALA A 923 23.28 -36.81 33.55
C ALA A 923 23.95 -35.42 33.61
N LYS A 924 24.04 -34.81 34.81
CA LYS A 924 25.18 -34.85 35.74
C LYS A 924 26.46 -34.16 35.23
N SER A 925 26.90 -33.20 36.03
CA SER A 925 28.22 -32.56 36.03
C SER A 925 29.40 -33.54 35.97
N PHE A 926 30.48 -33.18 35.28
CA PHE A 926 31.76 -32.75 35.92
C PHE A 926 32.78 -32.29 34.86
N VAL A 927 33.65 -31.35 35.28
CA VAL A 927 34.73 -30.67 34.51
C VAL A 927 34.23 -29.70 33.44
#